data_AF-A0A6N3G8H2-F1
#
_entry.id   AF-A0A6N3G8H2-F1
#
_cell.length_a   1.000
_cell.length_b   1.000
_cell.length_c   1.000
_cell.angle_alpha   90.00
_cell.angle_beta   90.00
_cell.angle_gamma   90.00
#
_symmetry.space_group_name_H-M   'P 1'
#
loop_
_entity.id
_entity.type
_entity.pdbx_description
1 polymer ?
#
loop_
_entity_poly.entity_id
_entity_poly.type
_entity_poly.pdbx_seq_one_letter_code
_entity_poly.pdbx_strand_id
1 'polypeptide(L)'
;MENFREITLEMSLKPFKVNEERYIESICCNLFEQWKPLVKDSDTICVLLWIGDGSEILEYSGEENKKIEWAKYIGRANEFHGDWDEKKDPDKLSPHARRYLYIDNPPEFTYGDIKSIISKLKIIGKRITGKNIKIGATFDPGPEFAVSEFKYSRHPEICTAGTMGDKSFAVSYETLHRDTFKYKAYPNGIEEGTPFATFLGKQSNEFLKDMNFDYIWFSNGFGFGAENWATTGALFDGEKFCEDLESVQEVKEKTLNFWRLFREGCPNYEVQTRGTNLSIGIDFATDGVATKEIYNGDFNIVPPPNSPWAALDKNFGLELSGYMSRIAELPKDRGYMYRFYLHDPWWVNSPWFDRYEGEPHDIYLPMAISRVSDDMKIETPRYLNLLTVDTSFGEMPEEAVNTITPHILKAQKIKPDKVAPIVWVYPFNEYQNIDKYDGKYNLQKGFFEDWYITSAINGGLPISTVVSTEIFAKHINNNVKIYNGSVLVVPVPYSNSIFEEALIKYIKDGGKVIIYGSLTKASNKILELLNIKIVEGISEDLTVYNKLFNDFITERKSDKIHHNIHLSDGYIDTVIKEKDDKSVVFSTVTDGKSERVSGICRDIGGRVIWLRGSNPNKLKEGSNLLVPYSPELYFNSALELRYALKYFDYHIEFEKKNINSNLPALTIHRNNNAFMFSGYFPDTTVAVKLKFPLGVPILIGHEVYIEEGYGIYNFPRSFNRECRVFVKQAENGPISMSEYGPVSMVMKRRVLLEGLKNATVYVFPEEGKEFKCELLMNSTKPNIVGEEINYELIDTEWGKAYRIENVSGHIMYSTEFDSVNYLEKRRKNNE
;
A
#
# COMPACT_ATOMS: atom_id res chain seq x y z
N MET A 1 19.03 4.12 -13.72
CA MET A 1 17.87 3.82 -12.85
C MET A 1 18.34 3.84 -11.43
N GLU A 2 17.61 4.51 -10.54
CA GLU A 2 17.99 4.57 -9.13
C GLU A 2 17.55 3.29 -8.42
N ASN A 3 18.51 2.57 -7.82
CA ASN A 3 18.29 1.30 -7.14
C ASN A 3 17.78 1.49 -5.70
N PHE A 4 17.41 0.40 -5.03
CA PHE A 4 17.16 0.43 -3.58
C PHE A 4 18.40 0.95 -2.85
N ARG A 5 18.20 1.92 -1.96
CA ARG A 5 19.26 2.41 -1.08
C ARG A 5 19.64 1.33 -0.07
N GLU A 6 18.63 0.73 0.58
CA GLU A 6 18.83 -0.35 1.54
C GLU A 6 17.87 -1.50 1.27
N ILE A 7 18.38 -2.72 1.46
CA ILE A 7 17.59 -3.95 1.46
C ILE A 7 17.81 -4.63 2.80
N THR A 8 16.74 -4.87 3.54
CA THR A 8 16.75 -5.54 4.85
C THR A 8 16.30 -6.98 4.70
N LEU A 9 17.17 -7.89 5.12
CA LEU A 9 16.86 -9.30 5.31
C LEU A 9 16.47 -9.47 6.78
N GLU A 10 15.17 -9.58 7.06
CA GLU A 10 14.74 -9.85 8.43
C GLU A 10 14.96 -11.33 8.75
N MET A 11 15.51 -11.65 9.91
CA MET A 11 15.76 -13.03 10.31
C MET A 11 15.62 -13.23 11.81
N SER A 12 15.18 -14.42 12.23
CA SER A 12 15.21 -14.83 13.64
C SER A 12 16.55 -15.48 14.01
N LEU A 13 16.69 -15.90 15.28
CA LEU A 13 17.82 -16.74 15.71
C LEU A 13 17.65 -18.24 15.39
N LYS A 14 16.48 -18.68 14.93
CA LYS A 14 16.18 -20.09 14.66
C LYS A 14 17.11 -20.77 13.63
N PRO A 15 17.66 -20.07 12.61
CA PRO A 15 18.66 -20.68 11.73
C PRO A 15 19.94 -21.12 12.45
N PHE A 16 20.29 -20.49 13.58
CA PHE A 16 21.49 -20.82 14.36
C PHE A 16 21.24 -22.00 15.31
N LYS A 17 20.91 -23.17 14.75
CA LYS A 17 20.57 -24.41 15.50
C LYS A 17 21.69 -24.96 16.38
N VAL A 18 22.93 -24.48 16.21
CA VAL A 18 24.09 -24.83 17.04
C VAL A 18 24.86 -23.55 17.38
N ASN A 19 25.10 -23.31 18.67
CA ASN A 19 25.91 -22.17 19.16
C ASN A 19 27.41 -22.49 19.12
N GLU A 20 27.91 -22.76 17.91
CA GLU A 20 29.33 -22.99 17.61
C GLU A 20 29.78 -22.06 16.49
N GLU A 21 30.99 -21.50 16.63
CA GLU A 21 31.51 -20.47 15.71
C GLU A 21 31.42 -20.89 14.24
N ARG A 22 31.87 -22.12 13.89
CA ARG A 22 31.83 -22.61 12.51
C ARG A 22 30.40 -22.73 11.95
N TYR A 23 29.46 -23.15 12.80
CA TYR A 23 28.07 -23.27 12.38
C TYR A 23 27.46 -21.89 12.13
N ILE A 24 27.66 -20.94 13.05
CA ILE A 24 27.24 -19.54 12.90
C ILE A 24 27.81 -18.92 11.62
N GLU A 25 29.10 -19.13 11.35
CA GLU A 25 29.73 -18.64 10.12
C GLU A 25 29.08 -19.24 8.86
N SER A 26 28.72 -20.53 8.88
CA SER A 26 28.07 -21.19 7.76
C SER A 26 26.68 -20.62 7.47
N ILE A 27 25.89 -20.33 8.50
CA ILE A 27 24.57 -19.70 8.38
C ILE A 27 24.70 -18.29 7.80
N CYS A 28 25.66 -17.50 8.30
CA CYS A 28 25.95 -16.17 7.75
C CYS A 28 26.38 -16.25 6.28
N CYS A 29 27.22 -17.22 5.91
CA CYS A 29 27.63 -17.40 4.51
C CYS A 29 26.43 -17.75 3.63
N ASN A 30 25.58 -18.68 4.07
CA ASN A 30 24.39 -19.07 3.33
C ASN A 30 23.45 -17.89 3.10
N LEU A 31 23.18 -17.09 4.15
CA LEU A 31 22.35 -15.90 4.08
C LEU A 31 22.79 -14.95 2.96
N PHE A 32 24.08 -14.59 2.91
CA PHE A 32 24.53 -13.59 1.96
C PHE A 32 24.77 -14.15 0.55
N GLU A 33 25.13 -15.43 0.38
CA GLU A 33 25.27 -16.02 -0.95
C GLU A 33 23.90 -16.22 -1.62
N GLN A 34 22.89 -16.73 -0.90
CA GLN A 34 21.56 -16.98 -1.48
C GLN A 34 20.90 -15.67 -1.95
N TRP A 35 20.98 -14.60 -1.16
CA TRP A 35 20.34 -13.30 -1.46
C TRP A 35 21.17 -12.38 -2.35
N LYS A 36 22.43 -12.75 -2.65
CA LYS A 36 23.36 -11.98 -3.48
C LYS A 36 22.75 -11.43 -4.78
N PRO A 37 21.95 -12.21 -5.56
CA PRO A 37 21.38 -11.71 -6.81
C PRO A 37 20.45 -10.52 -6.61
N LEU A 38 19.75 -10.44 -5.48
CA LEU A 38 18.84 -9.34 -5.14
C LEU A 38 19.61 -8.13 -4.56
N VAL A 39 20.57 -8.36 -3.67
CA VAL A 39 21.23 -7.29 -2.90
C VAL A 39 22.44 -6.64 -3.58
N LYS A 40 22.94 -7.22 -4.68
CA LYS A 40 24.15 -6.72 -5.37
C LYS A 40 24.07 -5.24 -5.78
N ASP A 41 22.87 -4.75 -6.08
CA ASP A 41 22.62 -3.43 -6.64
C ASP A 41 22.21 -2.38 -5.59
N SER A 42 22.12 -2.77 -4.31
CA SER A 42 21.85 -1.83 -3.20
C SER A 42 23.12 -1.16 -2.67
N ASP A 43 22.96 -0.01 -1.99
CA ASP A 43 24.08 0.71 -1.37
C ASP A 43 24.45 0.07 -0.02
N THR A 44 23.45 -0.32 0.76
CA THR A 44 23.59 -0.97 2.07
C THR A 44 22.71 -2.21 2.15
N ILE A 45 23.18 -3.22 2.88
CA ILE A 45 22.41 -4.40 3.23
C ILE A 45 22.19 -4.37 4.73
N CYS A 46 20.94 -4.52 5.15
CA CYS A 46 20.57 -4.56 6.54
C CYS A 46 20.17 -5.99 6.91
N VAL A 47 20.46 -6.40 8.15
CA VAL A 47 19.88 -7.60 8.76
C VAL A 47 19.11 -7.15 9.98
N LEU A 48 17.79 -7.32 9.98
CA LEU A 48 16.97 -7.06 11.16
C LEU A 48 16.87 -8.35 11.96
N LEU A 49 17.42 -8.37 13.17
CA LEU A 49 17.47 -9.57 14.00
C LEU A 49 16.29 -9.61 14.97
N TRP A 50 15.36 -10.51 14.71
CA TRP A 50 14.28 -10.90 15.61
C TRP A 50 14.82 -11.87 16.67
N ILE A 51 15.55 -11.33 17.65
CA ILE A 51 16.01 -12.10 18.82
C ILE A 51 14.83 -12.44 19.72
N GLY A 52 13.97 -11.46 19.98
CA GLY A 52 12.72 -11.57 20.72
C GLY A 52 11.77 -10.43 20.32
N ASP A 53 10.85 -10.11 21.22
CA ASP A 53 9.91 -8.98 21.14
C ASP A 53 10.49 -7.70 21.77
N GLY A 54 11.82 -7.62 21.90
CA GLY A 54 12.52 -6.58 22.67
C GLY A 54 12.68 -6.92 24.15
N SER A 55 12.20 -8.08 24.62
CA SER A 55 12.45 -8.54 25.99
C SER A 55 13.94 -8.67 26.31
N GLU A 56 14.77 -9.00 25.33
CA GLU A 56 16.22 -9.00 25.42
C GLU A 56 16.80 -7.60 25.70
N ILE A 57 16.12 -6.53 25.29
CA ILE A 57 16.48 -5.15 25.62
C ILE A 57 16.05 -4.85 27.06
N LEU A 58 14.80 -5.19 27.39
CA LEU A 58 14.19 -4.92 28.70
C LEU A 58 14.89 -5.66 29.84
N GLU A 59 15.48 -6.84 29.59
CA GLU A 59 16.14 -7.68 30.60
C GLU A 59 17.67 -7.46 30.71
N TYR A 60 18.25 -6.57 29.90
CA TYR A 60 19.70 -6.41 29.79
C TYR A 60 20.31 -5.75 31.03
N SER A 61 21.21 -6.47 31.71
CA SER A 61 21.89 -6.00 32.94
C SER A 61 23.31 -5.49 32.70
N GLY A 62 23.85 -5.60 31.47
CA GLY A 62 25.26 -5.32 31.16
C GLY A 62 26.20 -6.52 31.22
N GLU A 63 25.69 -7.72 31.48
CA GLU A 63 26.50 -8.92 31.72
C GLU A 63 26.52 -9.82 30.49
N GLU A 64 27.67 -9.89 29.80
CA GLU A 64 27.80 -10.65 28.55
C GLU A 64 27.50 -12.15 28.70
N ASN A 65 27.82 -12.76 29.85
CA ASN A 65 27.61 -14.19 30.10
C ASN A 65 26.16 -14.52 30.53
N LYS A 66 25.29 -13.53 30.70
CA LYS A 66 23.90 -13.77 31.09
C LYS A 66 23.16 -14.42 29.92
N LYS A 67 22.47 -15.53 30.19
CA LYS A 67 21.60 -16.20 29.22
C LYS A 67 20.44 -15.28 28.81
N ILE A 68 20.07 -15.32 27.54
CA ILE A 68 18.92 -14.61 27.02
C ILE A 68 17.72 -15.54 26.89
N GLU A 69 16.54 -15.02 27.18
CA GLU A 69 15.30 -15.58 26.66
C GLU A 69 15.10 -15.03 25.24
N TRP A 70 14.78 -15.90 24.28
CA TRP A 70 14.76 -15.55 22.86
C TRP A 70 13.62 -16.29 22.14
N ALA A 71 13.34 -15.90 20.90
CA ALA A 71 12.24 -16.37 20.07
C ALA A 71 12.36 -17.83 19.58
N LYS A 72 12.57 -18.77 20.50
CA LYS A 72 12.65 -20.21 20.27
C LYS A 72 11.29 -20.89 20.19
N TYR A 73 10.20 -20.12 20.23
CA TYR A 73 8.85 -20.66 20.24
C TYR A 73 8.15 -20.56 18.88
N ILE A 74 7.18 -21.43 18.67
CA ILE A 74 6.14 -21.35 17.65
C ILE A 74 4.82 -21.13 18.37
N GLY A 75 4.02 -20.19 17.86
CA GLY A 75 2.80 -19.71 18.50
C GLY A 75 3.06 -18.63 19.53
N ARG A 76 2.04 -18.32 20.32
CA ARG A 76 2.11 -17.22 21.29
C ARG A 76 2.96 -17.60 22.51
N ALA A 77 4.12 -16.96 22.68
CA ALA A 77 5.05 -17.25 23.77
C ALA A 77 4.49 -16.97 25.17
N ASN A 78 3.65 -15.95 25.36
CA ASN A 78 3.03 -15.64 26.66
C ASN A 78 1.55 -16.08 26.66
N GLU A 79 1.17 -16.98 27.58
CA GLU A 79 -0.18 -17.57 27.62
C GLU A 79 -1.11 -16.75 28.54
N PHE A 80 -2.34 -16.48 28.10
CA PHE A 80 -3.39 -15.85 28.90
C PHE A 80 -4.50 -16.85 29.26
N HIS A 81 -5.11 -16.68 30.43
CA HIS A 81 -6.21 -17.54 30.89
C HIS A 81 -7.50 -17.27 30.10
N GLY A 82 -8.13 -18.33 29.59
CA GLY A 82 -9.46 -18.26 28.96
C GLY A 82 -9.48 -18.36 27.43
N ASP A 83 -8.32 -18.32 26.76
CA ASP A 83 -8.23 -18.31 25.29
C ASP A 83 -8.32 -19.68 24.61
N TRP A 84 -8.33 -20.76 25.39
CA TRP A 84 -8.35 -22.12 24.86
C TRP A 84 -9.79 -22.66 24.78
N ASP A 85 -10.26 -22.90 23.55
CA ASP A 85 -11.52 -23.59 23.28
C ASP A 85 -11.27 -25.11 23.23
N GLU A 86 -11.36 -25.77 24.39
CA GLU A 86 -11.16 -27.23 24.53
C GLU A 86 -12.06 -28.04 23.59
N LYS A 87 -13.23 -27.53 23.20
CA LYS A 87 -14.12 -28.24 22.27
C LYS A 87 -13.59 -28.24 20.84
N LYS A 88 -12.90 -27.16 20.43
CA LYS A 88 -12.33 -27.03 19.07
C LYS A 88 -10.91 -27.56 18.97
N ASP A 89 -10.18 -27.58 20.09
CA ASP A 89 -8.79 -27.99 20.15
C ASP A 89 -8.52 -28.84 21.42
N PRO A 90 -9.11 -30.04 21.53
CA PRO A 90 -9.04 -30.87 22.75
C PRO A 90 -7.62 -31.25 23.15
N ASP A 91 -6.72 -31.36 22.17
CA ASP A 91 -5.32 -31.72 22.36
C ASP A 91 -4.39 -30.51 22.49
N LYS A 92 -4.95 -29.29 22.51
CA LYS A 92 -4.25 -28.01 22.59
C LYS A 92 -3.18 -27.87 21.48
N LEU A 93 -3.47 -28.35 20.27
CA LEU A 93 -2.57 -28.37 19.12
C LEU A 93 -2.38 -27.00 18.47
N SER A 94 -3.35 -26.09 18.60
CA SER A 94 -3.28 -24.75 18.02
C SER A 94 -2.12 -23.94 18.61
N PRO A 95 -1.28 -23.30 17.77
CA PRO A 95 -0.28 -22.33 18.22
C PRO A 95 -0.88 -21.08 18.90
N HIS A 96 -2.21 -20.86 18.77
CA HIS A 96 -2.92 -19.83 19.52
C HIS A 96 -3.21 -20.25 20.96
N ALA A 97 -3.31 -21.55 21.22
CA ALA A 97 -3.66 -22.08 22.54
C ALA A 97 -2.43 -22.26 23.43
N ARG A 98 -1.27 -22.65 22.88
CA ARG A 98 0.00 -22.78 23.60
C ARG A 98 1.20 -22.50 22.72
N ARG A 99 2.35 -22.30 23.38
CA ARG A 99 3.67 -22.24 22.73
C ARG A 99 4.31 -23.60 22.56
N TYR A 100 5.09 -23.75 21.48
CA TYR A 100 5.89 -24.93 21.17
C TYR A 100 7.35 -24.56 20.98
N LEU A 101 8.28 -25.41 21.38
CA LEU A 101 9.66 -25.24 20.93
C LEU A 101 9.75 -25.53 19.43
N TYR A 102 10.50 -24.70 18.69
CA TYR A 102 10.65 -24.89 17.25
C TYR A 102 11.49 -26.13 16.89
N ILE A 103 12.37 -26.56 17.79
CA ILE A 103 13.13 -27.82 17.73
C ILE A 103 13.30 -28.40 19.13
N ASP A 104 13.66 -29.68 19.20
CA ASP A 104 14.12 -30.30 20.44
C ASP A 104 15.44 -29.67 20.90
N ASN A 105 15.53 -29.32 22.19
CA ASN A 105 16.72 -28.74 22.82
C ASN A 105 17.29 -27.53 22.05
N PRO A 106 16.53 -26.44 21.91
CA PRO A 106 17.00 -25.24 21.22
C PRO A 106 18.27 -24.68 21.90
N PRO A 107 19.19 -24.07 21.14
CA PRO A 107 20.39 -23.48 21.69
C PRO A 107 20.14 -22.45 22.79
N GLU A 108 21.02 -22.44 23.76
CA GLU A 108 21.11 -21.35 24.73
C GLU A 108 22.10 -20.30 24.20
N PHE A 109 21.66 -19.05 24.23
CA PHE A 109 22.48 -17.91 23.86
C PHE A 109 22.71 -17.02 25.08
N THR A 110 23.87 -16.39 25.13
CA THR A 110 24.20 -15.29 26.03
C THR A 110 24.28 -13.97 25.26
N TYR A 111 24.29 -12.83 25.95
CA TYR A 111 24.53 -11.54 25.29
C TYR A 111 25.88 -11.49 24.55
N GLY A 112 26.91 -12.18 25.06
CA GLY A 112 28.19 -12.35 24.39
C GLY A 112 28.08 -13.11 23.06
N ASP A 113 27.23 -14.13 23.01
CA ASP A 113 26.97 -14.88 21.76
C ASP A 113 26.25 -14.02 20.73
N ILE A 114 25.26 -13.21 21.16
CA ILE A 114 24.57 -12.26 20.28
C ILE A 114 25.54 -11.26 19.67
N LYS A 115 26.40 -10.65 20.50
CA LYS A 115 27.45 -9.75 20.04
C LYS A 115 28.40 -10.41 19.03
N SER A 116 28.71 -11.70 19.24
CA SER A 116 29.50 -12.50 18.30
C SER A 116 28.77 -12.72 16.98
N ILE A 117 27.50 -13.13 17.00
CA ILE A 117 26.66 -13.32 15.79
C ILE A 117 26.56 -12.02 14.98
N ILE A 118 26.26 -10.89 15.63
CA ILE A 118 26.21 -9.56 15.00
C ILE A 118 27.55 -9.23 14.31
N SER A 119 28.66 -9.48 15.00
CA SER A 119 30.00 -9.24 14.45
C SER A 119 30.28 -10.13 13.22
N LYS A 120 29.89 -11.41 13.28
CA LYS A 120 30.06 -12.35 12.15
C LYS A 120 29.19 -11.97 10.96
N LEU A 121 27.93 -11.56 11.16
CA LEU A 121 27.06 -11.05 10.10
C LEU A 121 27.69 -9.86 9.38
N LYS A 122 28.20 -8.87 10.13
CA LYS A 122 28.88 -7.70 9.54
C LYS A 122 30.13 -8.09 8.73
N ILE A 123 31.00 -8.93 9.30
CA ILE A 123 32.27 -9.34 8.66
C ILE A 123 32.01 -10.17 7.40
N ILE A 124 31.17 -11.20 7.52
CA ILE A 124 30.90 -12.16 6.44
C ILE A 124 30.08 -11.51 5.33
N GLY A 125 29.06 -10.72 5.67
CA GLY A 125 28.26 -10.00 4.69
C GLY A 125 29.11 -9.03 3.88
N LYS A 126 30.00 -8.26 4.53
CA LYS A 126 30.94 -7.38 3.83
C LYS A 126 31.90 -8.17 2.93
N ARG A 127 32.40 -9.32 3.39
CA ARG A 127 33.29 -10.19 2.61
C ARG A 127 32.61 -10.74 1.35
N ILE A 128 31.36 -11.20 1.43
CA ILE A 128 30.63 -11.85 0.32
C ILE A 128 30.09 -10.83 -0.68
N THR A 129 29.55 -9.72 -0.18
CA THR A 129 28.79 -8.76 -0.99
C THR A 129 29.62 -7.53 -1.38
N GLY A 130 30.68 -7.22 -0.64
CA GLY A 130 31.44 -5.98 -0.76
C GLY A 130 30.69 -4.74 -0.27
N LYS A 131 29.49 -4.88 0.30
CA LYS A 131 28.62 -3.79 0.72
C LYS A 131 28.79 -3.46 2.21
N ASN A 132 28.28 -2.29 2.60
CA ASN A 132 28.11 -1.95 4.00
C ASN A 132 26.98 -2.81 4.60
N ILE A 133 27.22 -3.38 5.79
CA ILE A 133 26.27 -4.22 6.51
C ILE A 133 25.83 -3.50 7.79
N LYS A 134 24.54 -3.24 7.92
CA LYS A 134 23.92 -2.74 9.16
C LYS A 134 23.11 -3.85 9.82
N ILE A 135 23.05 -3.86 11.15
CA ILE A 135 22.26 -4.81 11.92
C ILE A 135 21.27 -4.03 12.80
N GLY A 136 20.00 -4.38 12.71
CA GLY A 136 18.92 -3.77 13.48
C GLY A 136 18.47 -4.65 14.63
N ALA A 137 18.14 -4.04 15.77
CA ALA A 137 17.39 -4.68 16.84
C ALA A 137 15.88 -4.44 16.68
N THR A 138 15.05 -5.22 17.37
CA THR A 138 13.59 -5.12 17.29
C THR A 138 12.98 -4.84 18.67
N PHE A 139 11.90 -4.08 18.67
CA PHE A 139 10.96 -4.01 19.79
C PHE A 139 9.55 -4.23 19.26
N ASP A 140 8.84 -5.20 19.83
CA ASP A 140 7.46 -5.52 19.48
C ASP A 140 6.57 -5.43 20.73
N PRO A 141 5.38 -4.82 20.65
CA PRO A 141 4.49 -4.69 21.80
C PRO A 141 3.77 -6.00 22.16
N GLY A 142 3.74 -6.99 21.26
CA GLY A 142 2.92 -8.18 21.39
C GLY A 142 3.54 -9.33 22.19
N PRO A 143 2.72 -10.33 22.57
CA PRO A 143 3.09 -11.45 23.45
C PRO A 143 3.78 -12.63 22.74
N GLU A 144 4.07 -12.51 21.44
CA GLU A 144 4.24 -13.66 20.56
C GLU A 144 5.63 -14.31 20.62
N PHE A 145 6.70 -13.52 20.76
CA PHE A 145 8.04 -13.94 20.36
C PHE A 145 8.79 -14.69 21.47
N ALA A 146 8.95 -14.07 22.63
CA ALA A 146 9.74 -14.57 23.75
C ALA A 146 8.95 -14.45 25.06
N VAL A 147 9.29 -15.26 26.06
CA VAL A 147 8.69 -15.12 27.40
C VAL A 147 9.19 -13.83 28.03
N SER A 148 8.26 -12.95 28.41
CA SER A 148 8.60 -11.62 28.92
C SER A 148 8.20 -11.46 30.39
N GLU A 149 9.15 -11.68 31.29
CA GLU A 149 8.95 -11.38 32.72
C GLU A 149 8.80 -9.88 32.96
N PHE A 150 9.42 -9.03 32.13
CA PHE A 150 9.22 -7.59 32.22
C PHE A 150 7.75 -7.22 31.93
N LYS A 151 7.21 -7.58 30.75
CA LYS A 151 5.90 -7.10 30.30
C LYS A 151 4.72 -7.73 31.03
N TYR A 152 4.82 -9.01 31.40
CA TYR A 152 3.67 -9.79 31.86
C TYR A 152 3.74 -10.21 33.34
N SER A 153 4.79 -9.83 34.07
CA SER A 153 5.01 -10.23 35.47
C SER A 153 5.47 -9.06 36.34
N ARG A 154 6.55 -8.36 35.99
CA ARG A 154 7.07 -7.21 36.77
C ARG A 154 6.36 -5.89 36.47
N HIS A 155 6.06 -5.64 35.20
CA HIS A 155 5.41 -4.43 34.72
C HIS A 155 4.14 -4.71 33.88
N PRO A 156 3.18 -5.51 34.36
CA PRO A 156 1.92 -5.75 33.65
C PRO A 156 1.08 -4.49 33.45
N GLU A 157 1.35 -3.42 34.21
CA GLU A 157 0.67 -2.13 34.07
C GLU A 157 0.86 -1.45 32.72
N ILE A 158 1.91 -1.80 31.95
CA ILE A 158 2.12 -1.22 30.62
C ILE A 158 1.31 -1.92 29.53
N CYS A 159 0.76 -3.11 29.83
CA CYS A 159 -0.01 -3.89 28.89
C CYS A 159 -1.50 -3.51 29.01
N THR A 160 -1.89 -2.39 28.38
CA THR A 160 -3.26 -1.86 28.48
C THR A 160 -4.11 -2.09 27.23
N ALA A 161 -3.50 -2.48 26.10
CA ALA A 161 -4.21 -2.72 24.85
C ALA A 161 -4.77 -4.15 24.72
N GLY A 162 -5.94 -4.25 24.07
CA GLY A 162 -6.75 -5.46 23.90
C GLY A 162 -6.52 -6.23 22.59
N THR A 163 -5.51 -5.84 21.81
CA THR A 163 -5.29 -6.26 20.42
C THR A 163 -5.24 -7.79 20.19
N MET A 164 -4.74 -8.57 21.15
CA MET A 164 -4.76 -10.05 21.15
C MET A 164 -5.37 -10.61 22.46
N GLY A 165 -6.48 -10.00 22.90
CA GLY A 165 -7.10 -10.27 24.19
C GLY A 165 -6.77 -9.18 25.21
N ASP A 166 -7.50 -9.15 26.32
CA ASP A 166 -7.37 -8.12 27.34
C ASP A 166 -5.93 -8.05 27.88
N LYS A 167 -5.37 -6.84 27.95
CA LYS A 167 -4.01 -6.56 28.47
C LYS A 167 -2.90 -7.38 27.81
N SER A 168 -2.97 -7.53 26.49
CA SER A 168 -2.04 -8.37 25.74
C SER A 168 -0.85 -7.60 25.18
N PHE A 169 -1.02 -6.30 24.88
CA PHE A 169 -0.03 -5.49 24.17
C PHE A 169 0.48 -4.34 25.04
N ALA A 170 1.79 -4.12 25.02
CA ALA A 170 2.43 -2.99 25.69
C ALA A 170 2.11 -1.67 24.96
N VAL A 171 1.66 -0.66 25.70
CA VAL A 171 1.35 0.67 25.18
C VAL A 171 2.49 1.65 25.48
N SER A 172 2.93 2.37 24.45
CA SER A 172 4.21 3.09 24.44
C SER A 172 4.31 4.26 25.45
N TYR A 173 3.18 4.85 25.81
CA TYR A 173 3.10 6.04 26.65
C TYR A 173 2.64 5.77 28.09
N GLU A 174 2.67 4.50 28.52
CA GLU A 174 2.38 4.13 29.91
C GLU A 174 3.54 4.47 30.88
N THR A 175 3.26 4.39 32.17
CA THR A 175 4.24 4.60 33.25
C THR A 175 4.50 3.31 34.02
N LEU A 176 5.74 3.12 34.46
CA LEU A 176 6.19 1.95 35.20
C LEU A 176 6.04 2.15 36.72
N HIS A 177 5.64 1.10 37.41
CA HIS A 177 5.76 1.01 38.86
C HIS A 177 7.23 0.81 39.28
N ARG A 178 7.53 1.10 40.55
CA ARG A 178 8.86 0.89 41.11
C ARG A 178 9.21 -0.60 41.16
N ASP A 179 10.43 -0.92 40.76
CA ASP A 179 11.04 -2.23 41.01
C ASP A 179 12.46 -2.10 41.60
N THR A 180 13.10 -3.23 41.88
CA THR A 180 14.50 -3.29 42.36
C THR A 180 15.39 -4.12 41.44
N PHE A 181 14.91 -4.46 40.24
CA PHE A 181 15.65 -5.32 39.33
C PHE A 181 16.80 -4.54 38.70
N LYS A 182 17.97 -5.17 38.56
CA LYS A 182 19.16 -4.51 38.02
C LYS A 182 19.11 -4.51 36.48
N TYR A 183 18.89 -3.34 35.91
CA TYR A 183 19.05 -3.07 34.47
C TYR A 183 20.35 -2.32 34.20
N LYS A 184 20.83 -2.36 32.96
CA LYS A 184 22.06 -1.67 32.56
C LYS A 184 21.94 -0.15 32.74
N ALA A 185 20.85 0.45 32.26
CA ALA A 185 20.62 1.89 32.42
C ALA A 185 20.06 2.27 33.81
N TYR A 186 19.56 1.28 34.57
CA TYR A 186 18.93 1.46 35.88
C TYR A 186 19.50 0.43 36.88
N PRO A 187 20.75 0.61 37.35
CA PRO A 187 21.45 -0.39 38.16
C PRO A 187 20.82 -0.63 39.55
N ASN A 188 19.96 0.27 40.01
CA ASN A 188 19.27 0.20 41.31
C ASN A 188 17.77 -0.15 41.20
N GLY A 189 17.28 -0.48 40.01
CA GLY A 189 15.84 -0.61 39.75
C GLY A 189 15.20 0.64 39.14
N ILE A 190 13.93 0.49 38.78
CA ILE A 190 13.09 1.55 38.21
C ILE A 190 12.39 2.32 39.34
N GLU A 191 12.34 3.64 39.23
CA GLU A 191 11.61 4.50 40.17
C GLU A 191 10.10 4.54 39.84
N GLU A 192 9.26 4.76 40.86
CA GLU A 192 7.81 4.85 40.70
C GLU A 192 7.41 5.96 39.73
N GLY A 193 6.52 5.65 38.79
CA GLY A 193 6.00 6.62 37.82
C GLY A 193 6.98 6.96 36.69
N THR A 194 8.06 6.20 36.53
CA THR A 194 9.00 6.38 35.41
C THR A 194 8.25 6.14 34.09
N PRO A 195 8.24 7.09 33.13
CA PRO A 195 7.65 6.84 31.82
C PRO A 195 8.33 5.68 31.11
N PHE A 196 7.54 4.76 30.53
CA PHE A 196 8.08 3.60 29.82
C PHE A 196 9.01 4.03 28.68
N ALA A 197 8.64 5.08 27.96
CA ALA A 197 9.45 5.70 26.91
C ALA A 197 10.87 6.07 27.37
N THR A 198 10.99 6.67 28.56
CA THR A 198 12.28 7.09 29.14
C THR A 198 13.13 5.88 29.49
N PHE A 199 12.53 4.86 30.11
CA PHE A 199 13.21 3.60 30.40
C PHE A 199 13.70 2.94 29.11
N LEU A 200 12.80 2.72 28.16
CA LEU A 200 13.08 2.05 26.90
C LEU A 200 14.17 2.79 26.12
N GLY A 201 14.13 4.13 26.06
CA GLY A 201 15.15 4.94 25.40
C GLY A 201 16.55 4.71 25.99
N LYS A 202 16.72 4.92 27.30
CA LYS A 202 18.03 4.77 27.95
C LYS A 202 18.53 3.33 27.89
N GLN A 203 17.64 2.38 28.12
CA GLN A 203 17.96 0.96 28.12
C GLN A 203 18.34 0.47 26.71
N SER A 204 17.61 0.90 25.67
CA SER A 204 17.96 0.62 24.27
C SER A 204 19.31 1.21 23.90
N ASN A 205 19.60 2.45 24.30
CA ASN A 205 20.88 3.09 23.98
C ASN A 205 22.08 2.27 24.51
N GLU A 206 22.00 1.78 25.74
CA GLU A 206 23.05 0.93 26.31
C GLU A 206 23.13 -0.44 25.64
N PHE A 207 21.98 -1.11 25.41
CA PHE A 207 21.94 -2.41 24.75
C PHE A 207 22.49 -2.37 23.32
N LEU A 208 22.02 -1.43 22.51
CA LEU A 208 22.43 -1.28 21.10
C LEU A 208 23.94 -1.02 21.00
N LYS A 209 24.48 -0.18 21.91
CA LYS A 209 25.90 0.14 21.98
C LYS A 209 26.74 -1.08 22.35
N ASP A 210 26.37 -1.79 23.42
CA ASP A 210 27.18 -2.91 23.93
C ASP A 210 27.17 -4.10 22.96
N MET A 211 26.05 -4.32 22.24
CA MET A 211 25.89 -5.40 21.25
C MET A 211 26.33 -5.02 19.83
N ASN A 212 26.64 -3.74 19.57
CA ASN A 212 27.03 -3.20 18.27
C ASN A 212 25.92 -3.27 17.19
N PHE A 213 24.68 -2.95 17.58
CA PHE A 213 23.58 -2.69 16.63
C PHE A 213 23.73 -1.29 16.01
N ASP A 214 23.13 -1.08 14.84
CA ASP A 214 23.22 0.17 14.09
C ASP A 214 21.90 0.97 14.09
N TYR A 215 20.77 0.31 14.34
CA TYR A 215 19.44 0.92 14.39
C TYR A 215 18.46 0.05 15.19
N ILE A 216 17.27 0.58 15.47
CA ILE A 216 16.18 -0.16 16.11
C ILE A 216 14.90 -0.07 15.28
N TRP A 217 14.13 -1.16 15.26
CA TRP A 217 12.84 -1.28 14.60
C TRP A 217 11.71 -1.36 15.63
N PHE A 218 10.71 -0.49 15.50
CA PHE A 218 9.46 -0.57 16.26
C PHE A 218 8.36 -1.21 15.43
N SER A 219 7.90 -2.35 15.91
CA SER A 219 6.93 -3.20 15.22
C SER A 219 5.50 -3.02 15.73
N ASN A 220 4.55 -3.59 14.99
CA ASN A 220 3.12 -3.66 15.31
C ASN A 220 2.50 -2.35 15.83
N GLY A 221 2.86 -1.23 15.21
CA GLY A 221 2.36 0.10 15.53
C GLY A 221 2.87 0.71 16.84
N PHE A 222 3.86 0.09 17.49
CA PHE A 222 4.44 0.66 18.70
C PHE A 222 4.97 2.09 18.47
N GLY A 223 4.53 3.02 19.31
CA GLY A 223 4.79 4.44 19.18
C GLY A 223 3.78 5.20 18.31
N PHE A 224 2.77 4.54 17.74
CA PHE A 224 1.72 5.20 16.97
C PHE A 224 0.37 5.23 17.69
N GLY A 225 0.08 4.29 18.58
CA GLY A 225 -1.15 4.30 19.39
C GLY A 225 -1.19 3.12 20.38
N ALA A 226 -2.32 2.96 21.06
CA ALA A 226 -2.63 1.79 21.87
C ALA A 226 -3.23 0.66 21.01
N GLU A 227 -4.25 0.93 20.21
CA GLU A 227 -5.01 -0.10 19.46
C GLU A 227 -4.60 -0.17 17.99
N ASN A 228 -3.36 -0.59 17.76
CA ASN A 228 -2.68 -0.47 16.47
C ASN A 228 -3.23 -1.35 15.34
N TRP A 229 -4.10 -2.32 15.65
CA TRP A 229 -4.70 -3.26 14.70
C TRP A 229 -6.22 -3.10 14.58
N ALA A 230 -6.85 -2.26 15.41
CA ALA A 230 -8.30 -2.18 15.51
C ALA A 230 -8.87 -0.87 14.96
N THR A 231 -10.07 -0.95 14.38
CA THR A 231 -10.85 0.19 13.90
C THR A 231 -11.53 0.96 15.03
N THR A 232 -11.26 0.60 16.29
CA THR A 232 -11.70 1.25 17.53
C THR A 232 -10.47 1.62 18.33
N GLY A 233 -10.58 2.58 19.25
CA GLY A 233 -9.46 3.04 20.05
C GLY A 233 -9.88 4.12 21.03
N ALA A 234 -8.91 4.87 21.56
CA ALA A 234 -9.15 5.87 22.59
C ALA A 234 -10.16 6.96 22.18
N LEU A 235 -10.34 7.20 20.88
CA LEU A 235 -11.22 8.23 20.31
C LEU A 235 -12.46 7.67 19.60
N PHE A 236 -12.63 6.36 19.51
CA PHE A 236 -13.81 5.74 18.92
C PHE A 236 -14.13 4.38 19.57
N ASP A 237 -15.27 4.31 20.26
CA ASP A 237 -15.69 3.12 21.02
C ASP A 237 -16.44 2.07 20.17
N GLY A 238 -16.62 2.33 18.88
CA GLY A 238 -17.40 1.51 17.96
C GLY A 238 -18.80 2.03 17.67
N GLU A 239 -19.32 2.94 18.51
CA GLU A 239 -20.61 3.61 18.33
C GLU A 239 -20.44 5.11 18.12
N LYS A 240 -19.55 5.75 18.89
CA LYS A 240 -19.37 7.20 18.94
C LYS A 240 -17.90 7.59 18.91
N PHE A 241 -17.65 8.67 18.18
CA PHE A 241 -16.36 9.34 18.18
C PHE A 241 -16.28 10.30 19.36
N CYS A 242 -15.06 10.49 19.87
CA CYS A 242 -14.79 11.51 20.87
C CYS A 242 -15.13 12.91 20.31
N GLU A 243 -15.98 13.64 21.03
CA GLU A 243 -16.39 15.00 20.66
C GLU A 243 -15.62 16.08 21.45
N ASP A 244 -14.94 15.67 22.52
CA ASP A 244 -14.22 16.56 23.41
C ASP A 244 -12.80 16.84 22.90
N LEU A 245 -12.51 18.13 22.70
CA LEU A 245 -11.23 18.56 22.14
C LEU A 245 -10.05 18.26 23.08
N GLU A 246 -10.24 18.45 24.39
CA GLU A 246 -9.18 18.25 25.38
C GLU A 246 -8.73 16.78 25.39
N SER A 247 -9.68 15.86 25.36
CA SER A 247 -9.45 14.42 25.25
C SER A 247 -8.69 14.04 23.97
N VAL A 248 -9.07 14.60 22.81
CA VAL A 248 -8.35 14.34 21.54
C VAL A 248 -6.91 14.85 21.62
N GLN A 249 -6.69 16.05 22.17
CA GLN A 249 -5.34 16.59 22.35
C GLN A 249 -4.52 15.78 23.36
N GLU A 250 -5.14 15.30 24.44
CA GLU A 250 -4.48 14.46 25.44
C GLU A 250 -3.96 13.15 24.82
N VAL A 251 -4.80 12.44 24.05
CA VAL A 251 -4.41 11.21 23.36
C VAL A 251 -3.28 11.47 22.37
N LYS A 252 -3.40 12.52 21.57
CA LYS A 252 -2.35 12.95 20.63
C LYS A 252 -1.02 13.23 21.33
N GLU A 253 -1.05 13.99 22.42
CA GLU A 253 0.14 14.41 23.14
C GLU A 253 0.83 13.23 23.85
N LYS A 254 0.07 12.22 24.32
CA LYS A 254 0.65 10.96 24.85
C LYS A 254 1.55 10.28 23.82
N THR A 255 1.06 10.11 22.59
CA THR A 255 1.84 9.51 21.49
C THR A 255 3.08 10.34 21.14
N LEU A 256 2.96 11.66 21.09
CA LEU A 256 4.12 12.53 20.80
C LEU A 256 5.15 12.54 21.93
N ASN A 257 4.69 12.52 23.18
CA ASN A 257 5.55 12.52 24.34
C ASN A 257 6.40 11.25 24.42
N PHE A 258 5.87 10.09 23.99
CA PHE A 258 6.67 8.88 23.82
C PHE A 258 7.89 9.13 22.93
N TRP A 259 7.70 9.72 21.74
CA TRP A 259 8.80 9.96 20.81
C TRP A 259 9.84 10.93 21.38
N ARG A 260 9.41 11.99 22.06
CA ARG A 260 10.33 12.95 22.70
C ARG A 260 11.17 12.26 23.78
N LEU A 261 10.53 11.54 24.71
CA LEU A 261 11.21 10.87 25.81
C LEU A 261 12.10 9.72 25.35
N PHE A 262 11.66 8.92 24.37
CA PHE A 262 12.50 7.88 23.80
C PHE A 262 13.76 8.48 23.18
N ARG A 263 13.63 9.61 22.46
CA ARG A 263 14.76 10.26 21.78
C ARG A 263 15.73 10.94 22.73
N GLU A 264 15.26 11.47 23.85
CA GLU A 264 16.14 11.92 24.93
C GLU A 264 17.02 10.77 25.48
N GLY A 265 16.45 9.57 25.61
CA GLY A 265 17.19 8.38 26.07
C GLY A 265 18.05 7.72 25.00
N CYS A 266 17.66 7.79 23.72
CA CYS A 266 18.28 7.12 22.58
C CYS A 266 18.43 8.07 21.37
N PRO A 267 19.35 9.05 21.43
CA PRO A 267 19.40 10.15 20.47
C PRO A 267 20.06 9.78 19.13
N ASN A 268 21.00 8.82 19.12
CA ASN A 268 21.91 8.64 17.97
C ASN A 268 21.53 7.50 17.02
N TYR A 269 20.61 6.62 17.42
CA TYR A 269 20.21 5.47 16.61
C TYR A 269 18.99 5.80 15.74
N GLU A 270 19.04 5.43 14.46
CA GLU A 270 17.87 5.51 13.57
C GLU A 270 16.74 4.62 14.12
N VAL A 271 15.50 5.11 14.04
CA VAL A 271 14.32 4.29 14.29
C VAL A 271 13.62 4.01 12.96
N GLN A 272 13.46 2.73 12.67
CA GLN A 272 12.61 2.27 11.58
C GLN A 272 11.31 1.72 12.18
N THR A 273 10.21 1.80 11.43
CA THR A 273 8.89 1.49 12.00
C THR A 273 8.05 0.66 11.04
N ARG A 274 7.25 -0.26 11.61
CA ARG A 274 6.18 -0.96 10.89
C ARG A 274 4.91 -0.12 10.75
N GLY A 275 4.64 0.73 11.75
CA GLY A 275 3.37 1.45 11.86
C GLY A 275 2.16 0.53 12.11
N THR A 276 0.97 1.13 12.08
CA THR A 276 -0.33 0.49 12.29
C THR A 276 -0.74 -0.34 11.06
N ASN A 277 -1.93 -0.94 11.07
CA ASN A 277 -2.54 -1.55 9.88
C ASN A 277 -3.38 -0.59 9.05
N LEU A 278 -3.65 0.61 9.54
CA LEU A 278 -4.70 1.48 9.03
C LEU A 278 -4.11 2.69 8.32
N SER A 279 -4.95 3.42 7.60
CA SER A 279 -4.56 4.69 7.01
C SER A 279 -4.55 5.81 8.06
N ILE A 280 -3.88 6.91 7.74
CA ILE A 280 -3.74 8.06 8.65
C ILE A 280 -5.10 8.61 9.11
N GLY A 281 -6.10 8.66 8.23
CA GLY A 281 -7.43 9.18 8.57
C GLY A 281 -8.17 8.29 9.57
N ILE A 282 -8.00 6.97 9.46
CA ILE A 282 -8.56 6.00 10.41
C ILE A 282 -7.79 6.08 11.72
N ASP A 283 -6.46 5.96 11.67
CA ASP A 283 -5.58 6.00 12.83
C ASP A 283 -5.81 7.25 13.70
N PHE A 284 -5.87 8.43 13.07
CA PHE A 284 -6.13 9.66 13.81
C PHE A 284 -7.55 9.68 14.40
N ALA A 285 -8.54 9.20 13.65
CA ALA A 285 -9.93 9.21 14.09
C ALA A 285 -10.22 8.25 15.25
N THR A 286 -9.50 7.13 15.33
CA THR A 286 -9.74 6.08 16.33
C THR A 286 -8.80 6.18 17.52
N ASP A 287 -7.55 6.60 17.32
CA ASP A 287 -6.51 6.51 18.36
C ASP A 287 -5.59 7.74 18.41
N GLY A 288 -5.95 8.83 17.73
CA GLY A 288 -5.27 10.13 17.85
C GLY A 288 -3.82 10.14 17.33
N VAL A 289 -3.48 9.19 16.45
CA VAL A 289 -2.12 9.04 15.91
C VAL A 289 -1.67 10.28 15.14
N ALA A 290 -0.82 11.09 15.75
CA ALA A 290 -0.33 12.35 15.20
C ALA A 290 0.87 12.18 14.24
N THR A 291 0.65 11.41 13.17
CA THR A 291 1.65 11.12 12.13
C THR A 291 2.34 12.37 11.58
N LYS A 292 1.59 13.47 11.38
CA LYS A 292 2.16 14.73 10.89
C LYS A 292 3.23 15.27 11.84
N GLU A 293 2.91 15.36 13.13
CA GLU A 293 3.84 15.85 14.15
C GLU A 293 4.99 14.87 14.37
N ILE A 294 4.76 13.56 14.26
CA ILE A 294 5.83 12.55 14.30
C ILE A 294 6.82 12.77 13.13
N TYR A 295 6.33 13.00 11.91
CA TYR A 295 7.17 13.23 10.73
C TYR A 295 7.96 14.54 10.82
N ASN A 296 7.37 15.57 11.44
CA ASN A 296 7.98 16.89 11.61
C ASN A 296 8.80 17.02 12.91
N GLY A 297 8.79 16.01 13.79
CA GLY A 297 9.37 16.06 15.14
C GLY A 297 10.88 15.81 15.21
N ASP A 298 11.56 15.66 14.08
CA ASP A 298 13.00 15.32 13.99
C ASP A 298 13.38 14.06 14.78
N PHE A 299 12.46 13.10 14.86
CA PHE A 299 12.67 11.85 15.59
C PHE A 299 13.51 10.83 14.82
N ASN A 300 14.22 11.24 13.76
CA ASN A 300 15.07 10.37 12.95
C ASN A 300 14.37 9.05 12.52
N ILE A 301 13.14 9.18 12.02
CA ILE A 301 12.29 8.04 11.63
C ILE A 301 12.29 7.82 10.12
N VAL A 302 12.19 6.56 9.72
CA VAL A 302 11.74 6.18 8.36
C VAL A 302 10.23 5.93 8.43
N PRO A 303 9.44 6.53 7.51
CA PRO A 303 8.00 6.37 7.51
C PRO A 303 7.60 4.90 7.33
N PRO A 304 6.49 4.45 7.95
CA PRO A 304 6.13 3.04 7.92
C PRO A 304 5.85 2.51 6.50
N PRO A 305 6.14 1.21 6.23
CA PRO A 305 5.87 0.59 4.93
C PRO A 305 4.37 0.31 4.71
N ASN A 306 4.06 -0.37 3.60
CA ASN A 306 2.79 -1.09 3.41
C ASN A 306 2.57 -2.14 4.51
N SER A 307 1.30 -2.40 4.83
CA SER A 307 0.95 -3.43 5.83
C SER A 307 1.00 -4.83 5.19
N PRO A 308 1.72 -5.80 5.76
CA PRO A 308 1.75 -7.17 5.25
C PRO A 308 0.44 -7.95 5.48
N TRP A 309 -0.59 -7.32 6.07
CA TRP A 309 -1.83 -7.98 6.46
C TRP A 309 -2.71 -8.44 5.31
N ALA A 310 -2.52 -7.91 4.08
CA ALA A 310 -3.26 -8.39 2.92
C ALA A 310 -3.05 -9.89 2.66
N ALA A 311 -1.93 -10.47 3.11
CA ALA A 311 -1.71 -11.92 3.13
C ALA A 311 -2.73 -12.70 3.96
N LEU A 312 -3.22 -12.08 5.03
CA LEU A 312 -4.08 -12.71 6.04
C LEU A 312 -5.56 -12.46 5.75
N ASP A 313 -5.92 -11.23 5.38
CA ASP A 313 -7.31 -10.81 5.24
C ASP A 313 -7.75 -10.55 3.78
N LYS A 314 -6.81 -10.59 2.82
CA LYS A 314 -7.02 -10.31 1.39
C LYS A 314 -7.52 -8.88 1.11
N ASN A 315 -7.34 -7.95 2.05
CA ASN A 315 -7.76 -6.57 1.97
C ASN A 315 -6.66 -5.67 1.40
N PHE A 316 -6.35 -5.85 0.11
CA PHE A 316 -5.38 -5.00 -0.60
C PHE A 316 -5.80 -3.53 -0.64
N GLY A 317 -7.09 -3.23 -0.56
CA GLY A 317 -7.60 -1.87 -0.44
C GLY A 317 -7.05 -1.15 0.79
N LEU A 318 -7.05 -1.81 1.95
CA LEU A 318 -6.55 -1.24 3.21
C LEU A 318 -5.04 -1.11 3.21
N GLU A 319 -4.34 -2.11 2.67
CA GLU A 319 -2.89 -2.03 2.51
C GLU A 319 -2.49 -0.85 1.61
N LEU A 320 -3.06 -0.75 0.41
CA LEU A 320 -2.67 0.25 -0.57
C LEU A 320 -3.12 1.66 -0.15
N SER A 321 -4.31 1.83 0.42
CA SER A 321 -4.76 3.12 0.95
C SER A 321 -3.93 3.54 2.16
N GLY A 322 -3.65 2.62 3.08
CA GLY A 322 -2.77 2.83 4.21
C GLY A 322 -1.38 3.26 3.76
N TYR A 323 -0.80 2.55 2.80
CA TYR A 323 0.50 2.85 2.25
C TYR A 323 0.55 4.23 1.59
N MET A 324 -0.40 4.53 0.70
CA MET A 324 -0.51 5.83 0.03
C MET A 324 -0.70 6.98 1.02
N SER A 325 -1.53 6.80 2.06
CA SER A 325 -1.75 7.84 3.07
C SER A 325 -0.45 8.23 3.78
N ARG A 326 0.37 7.23 4.15
CA ARG A 326 1.63 7.42 4.89
C ARG A 326 2.75 8.03 4.07
N ILE A 327 2.71 7.88 2.76
CA ILE A 327 3.73 8.43 1.84
C ILE A 327 3.27 9.73 1.17
N ALA A 328 2.03 10.17 1.36
CA ALA A 328 1.55 11.44 0.81
C ALA A 328 2.42 12.63 1.26
N GLU A 329 2.91 12.56 2.50
CA GLU A 329 4.03 13.35 3.01
C GLU A 329 5.14 12.41 3.51
N LEU A 330 6.38 12.90 3.59
CA LEU A 330 7.52 12.12 4.09
C LEU A 330 8.30 12.97 5.08
N PRO A 331 8.96 12.36 6.09
CA PRO A 331 9.96 13.04 6.88
C PRO A 331 11.07 13.59 5.97
N LYS A 332 11.63 14.74 6.34
CA LYS A 332 12.62 15.45 5.53
C LYS A 332 13.81 14.56 5.16
N ASP A 333 14.24 14.62 3.88
CA ASP A 333 15.37 13.87 3.33
C ASP A 333 15.25 12.33 3.45
N ARG A 334 14.04 11.81 3.67
CA ARG A 334 13.75 10.38 3.73
C ARG A 334 12.92 9.93 2.53
N GLY A 335 13.29 8.77 1.96
CA GLY A 335 12.39 8.00 1.09
C GLY A 335 11.45 7.12 1.91
N TYR A 336 10.72 6.24 1.24
CA TYR A 336 9.79 5.31 1.88
C TYR A 336 10.10 3.84 1.56
N MET A 337 9.54 2.95 2.37
CA MET A 337 9.85 1.52 2.38
C MET A 337 8.72 0.69 1.77
N TYR A 338 9.08 -0.38 1.07
CA TYR A 338 8.19 -1.49 0.74
C TYR A 338 8.63 -2.72 1.55
N ARG A 339 7.67 -3.41 2.18
CA ARG A 339 7.90 -4.61 3.00
C ARG A 339 7.11 -5.77 2.41
N PHE A 340 7.79 -6.88 2.14
CA PHE A 340 7.20 -8.09 1.58
C PHE A 340 7.15 -9.21 2.62
N TYR A 341 5.99 -9.84 2.78
CA TYR A 341 5.80 -10.93 3.72
C TYR A 341 6.13 -12.28 3.06
N LEU A 342 7.34 -12.75 3.24
CA LEU A 342 7.90 -13.98 2.68
C LEU A 342 7.64 -15.21 3.56
N HIS A 343 8.08 -15.17 4.81
CA HIS A 343 7.95 -16.23 5.82
C HIS A 343 7.54 -15.66 7.18
N ASP A 344 6.90 -16.48 8.00
CA ASP A 344 6.60 -16.16 9.40
C ASP A 344 7.45 -17.04 10.32
N PRO A 345 8.41 -16.47 11.06
CA PRO A 345 9.26 -17.26 11.93
C PRO A 345 8.60 -17.56 13.27
N TRP A 346 7.40 -17.10 13.61
CA TRP A 346 6.74 -17.38 14.90
C TRP A 346 5.39 -18.10 14.76
N TRP A 347 4.59 -17.84 13.73
CA TRP A 347 3.44 -18.68 13.37
C TRP A 347 3.82 -19.67 12.28
N VAL A 348 3.28 -20.90 12.33
CA VAL A 348 3.52 -21.92 11.29
C VAL A 348 2.83 -21.54 10.00
N ASN A 349 3.48 -20.69 9.21
CA ASN A 349 3.11 -20.35 7.85
C ASN A 349 4.32 -19.81 7.06
N SER A 350 4.18 -19.76 5.75
CA SER A 350 5.12 -19.14 4.83
C SER A 350 4.31 -18.44 3.74
N PRO A 351 4.00 -17.13 3.92
CA PRO A 351 2.97 -16.47 3.13
C PRO A 351 3.20 -16.55 1.62
N TRP A 352 4.46 -16.55 1.15
CA TRP A 352 4.75 -16.80 -0.25
C TRP A 352 4.14 -18.10 -0.79
N PHE A 353 4.21 -19.19 -0.05
CA PHE A 353 3.74 -20.49 -0.47
C PHE A 353 2.25 -20.73 -0.11
N ASP A 354 1.83 -20.38 1.10
CA ASP A 354 0.52 -20.80 1.63
C ASP A 354 -0.57 -19.72 1.64
N ARG A 355 -0.20 -18.43 1.52
CA ARG A 355 -1.16 -17.32 1.38
C ARG A 355 -1.23 -16.80 -0.04
N TYR A 356 -0.07 -16.60 -0.65
CA TYR A 356 0.07 -16.05 -1.98
C TYR A 356 0.03 -17.10 -3.07
N GLU A 357 0.06 -18.40 -2.74
CA GLU A 357 0.02 -19.50 -3.73
C GLU A 357 1.19 -19.45 -4.73
N GLY A 358 2.33 -18.85 -4.34
CA GLY A 358 3.47 -18.61 -5.24
C GLY A 358 3.24 -17.47 -6.24
N GLU A 359 2.23 -16.61 -6.03
CA GLU A 359 1.84 -15.55 -6.95
C GLU A 359 2.30 -14.16 -6.48
N PRO A 360 2.89 -13.32 -7.35
CA PRO A 360 3.59 -12.08 -6.99
C PRO A 360 2.68 -10.85 -6.84
N HIS A 361 1.42 -11.02 -6.47
CA HIS A 361 0.46 -9.91 -6.41
C HIS A 361 0.80 -8.89 -5.31
N ASP A 362 1.27 -9.36 -4.16
CA ASP A 362 1.78 -8.52 -3.06
C ASP A 362 3.16 -7.88 -3.37
N ILE A 363 3.77 -8.21 -4.50
CA ILE A 363 4.94 -7.51 -5.04
C ILE A 363 4.49 -6.43 -6.02
N TYR A 364 3.67 -6.80 -7.01
CA TYR A 364 3.33 -5.89 -8.10
C TYR A 364 2.33 -4.81 -7.74
N LEU A 365 1.39 -5.07 -6.83
CA LEU A 365 0.43 -4.05 -6.40
C LEU A 365 1.12 -2.94 -5.58
N PRO A 366 1.89 -3.23 -4.51
CA PRO A 366 2.52 -2.15 -3.73
C PRO A 366 3.64 -1.44 -4.48
N MET A 367 4.43 -2.16 -5.30
CA MET A 367 5.52 -1.54 -6.10
C MET A 367 5.02 -0.69 -7.28
N ALA A 368 3.73 -0.78 -7.63
CA ALA A 368 3.10 0.12 -8.61
C ALA A 368 2.77 1.50 -8.00
N ILE A 369 2.80 1.64 -6.67
CA ILE A 369 2.45 2.87 -5.96
C ILE A 369 3.63 3.86 -5.97
N SER A 370 3.32 5.10 -6.34
CA SER A 370 4.26 6.24 -6.25
C SER A 370 3.64 7.44 -5.55
N ARG A 371 4.49 8.37 -5.10
CA ARG A 371 4.05 9.71 -4.70
C ARG A 371 4.58 10.78 -5.66
N VAL A 372 3.94 11.94 -5.66
CA VAL A 372 4.49 13.15 -6.28
C VAL A 372 5.11 14.02 -5.19
N SER A 373 6.38 14.37 -5.34
CA SER A 373 7.09 15.31 -4.46
C SER A 373 6.76 16.77 -4.80
N ASP A 374 7.20 17.69 -3.94
CA ASP A 374 7.01 19.13 -4.12
C ASP A 374 7.83 19.75 -5.27
N ASP A 375 8.87 19.04 -5.72
CA ASP A 375 9.72 19.35 -6.87
C ASP A 375 9.30 18.57 -8.13
N MET A 376 8.07 18.04 -8.14
CA MET A 376 7.44 17.37 -9.29
C MET A 376 8.08 16.03 -9.70
N LYS A 377 8.84 15.39 -8.81
CA LYS A 377 9.39 14.04 -9.06
C LYS A 377 8.39 12.96 -8.69
N ILE A 378 8.45 11.88 -9.45
CA ILE A 378 7.79 10.62 -9.10
C ILE A 378 8.72 9.82 -8.22
N GLU A 379 8.36 9.70 -6.95
CA GLU A 379 9.15 8.95 -5.99
C GLU A 379 8.58 7.54 -5.84
N THR A 380 9.49 6.56 -5.83
CA THR A 380 9.24 5.12 -5.70
C THR A 380 9.92 4.61 -4.42
N PRO A 381 9.59 3.41 -3.89
CA PRO A 381 10.22 2.90 -2.67
C PRO A 381 11.76 2.91 -2.78
N ARG A 382 12.42 3.41 -1.73
CA ARG A 382 13.89 3.50 -1.60
C ARG A 382 14.45 2.39 -0.72
N TYR A 383 13.61 1.76 0.09
CA TYR A 383 13.97 0.69 1.02
C TYR A 383 13.11 -0.55 0.73
N LEU A 384 13.71 -1.74 0.83
CA LEU A 384 13.02 -3.03 0.75
C LEU A 384 13.22 -3.80 2.05
N ASN A 385 12.16 -4.38 2.63
CA ASN A 385 12.25 -5.30 3.78
C ASN A 385 11.63 -6.64 3.41
N LEU A 386 12.31 -7.74 3.74
CA LEU A 386 11.82 -9.11 3.53
C LEU A 386 11.55 -9.74 4.90
N LEU A 387 10.28 -9.84 5.28
CA LEU A 387 9.82 -10.47 6.52
C LEU A 387 9.46 -11.93 6.25
N THR A 388 10.10 -12.92 6.83
CA THR A 388 11.54 -13.04 7.09
C THR A 388 12.19 -13.94 6.03
N VAL A 389 13.51 -14.06 6.09
CA VAL A 389 14.27 -14.98 5.24
C VAL A 389 14.34 -16.41 5.78
N ASP A 390 13.84 -16.64 7.00
CA ASP A 390 13.76 -17.94 7.65
C ASP A 390 12.33 -18.32 8.04
N THR A 391 12.01 -19.61 7.97
CA THR A 391 10.70 -20.17 8.33
C THR A 391 10.52 -20.29 9.85
N SER A 392 9.32 -20.68 10.29
CA SER A 392 9.01 -20.95 11.71
C SER A 392 9.91 -22.02 12.36
N PHE A 393 10.59 -22.84 11.56
CA PHE A 393 11.53 -23.88 11.96
C PHE A 393 13.00 -23.50 11.73
N GLY A 394 13.28 -22.24 11.39
CA GLY A 394 14.63 -21.72 11.14
C GLY A 394 15.26 -22.20 9.85
N GLU A 395 14.47 -22.66 8.88
CA GLU A 395 14.96 -23.06 7.57
C GLU A 395 15.08 -21.84 6.66
N MET A 396 16.09 -21.80 5.79
CA MET A 396 16.26 -20.74 4.78
C MET A 396 16.13 -21.37 3.38
N PRO A 397 14.90 -21.53 2.85
CA PRO A 397 14.67 -22.28 1.62
C PRO A 397 15.10 -21.48 0.37
N GLU A 398 16.04 -22.03 -0.40
CA GLU A 398 16.51 -21.41 -1.66
C GLU A 398 15.39 -21.26 -2.70
N GLU A 399 14.38 -22.14 -2.69
CA GLU A 399 13.23 -22.07 -3.60
C GLU A 399 12.51 -20.72 -3.50
N ALA A 400 12.28 -20.23 -2.27
CA ALA A 400 11.62 -18.95 -2.04
C ALA A 400 12.45 -17.81 -2.65
N VAL A 401 13.77 -17.82 -2.43
CA VAL A 401 14.70 -16.82 -2.99
C VAL A 401 14.68 -16.81 -4.52
N ASN A 402 14.77 -18.01 -5.12
CA ASN A 402 14.87 -18.19 -6.57
C ASN A 402 13.57 -17.84 -7.31
N THR A 403 12.42 -17.95 -6.65
CA THR A 403 11.11 -17.65 -7.23
C THR A 403 10.73 -16.18 -7.05
N ILE A 404 11.04 -15.54 -5.91
CA ILE A 404 10.63 -14.14 -5.67
C ILE A 404 11.61 -13.12 -6.27
N THR A 405 12.91 -13.40 -6.28
CA THR A 405 13.94 -12.42 -6.69
C THR A 405 13.69 -11.88 -8.11
N PRO A 406 13.34 -12.73 -9.12
CA PRO A 406 12.99 -12.23 -10.45
C PRO A 406 11.79 -11.27 -10.44
N HIS A 407 10.80 -11.49 -9.59
CA HIS A 407 9.61 -10.62 -9.50
C HIS A 407 9.95 -9.26 -8.92
N ILE A 408 10.75 -9.19 -7.85
CA ILE A 408 11.20 -7.94 -7.24
C ILE A 408 12.08 -7.14 -8.21
N LEU A 409 13.07 -7.78 -8.84
CA LEU A 409 13.94 -7.13 -9.83
C LEU A 409 13.14 -6.64 -11.04
N LYS A 410 12.13 -7.40 -11.49
CA LYS A 410 11.22 -6.96 -12.55
C LYS A 410 10.42 -5.75 -12.10
N ALA A 411 9.81 -5.77 -10.92
CA ALA A 411 9.03 -4.65 -10.38
C ALA A 411 9.87 -3.37 -10.27
N GLN A 412 11.12 -3.48 -9.82
CA GLN A 412 12.08 -2.37 -9.77
C GLN A 412 12.42 -1.80 -11.16
N LYS A 413 12.58 -2.66 -12.18
CA LYS A 413 12.86 -2.24 -13.56
C LYS A 413 11.69 -1.47 -14.18
N ILE A 414 10.45 -1.84 -13.84
CA ILE A 414 9.23 -1.26 -14.40
C ILE A 414 8.57 -0.24 -13.46
N LYS A 415 9.28 0.24 -12.43
CA LYS A 415 8.74 1.14 -11.42
C LYS A 415 8.15 2.43 -12.01
N PRO A 416 7.19 3.08 -11.34
CA PRO A 416 6.61 4.34 -11.81
C PRO A 416 7.65 5.42 -12.16
N ASP A 417 7.45 6.11 -13.27
CA ASP A 417 8.29 7.25 -13.70
C ASP A 417 7.51 8.50 -14.14
N LYS A 418 6.19 8.39 -14.27
CA LYS A 418 5.24 9.50 -14.54
C LYS A 418 3.99 9.33 -13.69
N VAL A 419 3.23 10.41 -13.54
CA VAL A 419 1.94 10.39 -12.82
C VAL A 419 1.00 9.35 -13.43
N ALA A 420 0.35 8.55 -12.59
CA ALA A 420 -0.61 7.54 -13.02
C ALA A 420 -1.89 8.15 -13.64
N PRO A 421 -2.64 7.38 -14.44
CA PRO A 421 -3.93 7.83 -14.96
C PRO A 421 -4.94 8.23 -13.89
N ILE A 422 -4.91 7.56 -12.73
CA ILE A 422 -5.78 7.86 -11.58
C ILE A 422 -4.90 8.22 -10.39
N VAL A 423 -5.13 9.40 -9.82
CA VAL A 423 -4.31 9.99 -8.75
C VAL A 423 -5.19 10.29 -7.55
N TRP A 424 -4.73 9.92 -6.35
CA TRP A 424 -5.38 10.30 -5.10
C TRP A 424 -4.75 11.58 -4.54
N VAL A 425 -5.55 12.61 -4.32
CA VAL A 425 -5.10 13.81 -3.59
C VAL A 425 -5.51 13.65 -2.13
N TYR A 426 -4.52 13.46 -1.25
CA TYR A 426 -4.73 13.04 0.13
C TYR A 426 -4.64 14.21 1.13
N PRO A 427 -5.66 14.41 1.99
CA PRO A 427 -5.69 15.49 2.99
C PRO A 427 -4.87 15.13 4.25
N PHE A 428 -3.57 14.88 4.06
CA PHE A 428 -2.63 14.45 5.10
C PHE A 428 -2.66 15.35 6.34
N ASN A 429 -2.60 16.67 6.11
CA ASN A 429 -2.56 17.66 7.18
C ASN A 429 -3.94 17.93 7.78
N GLU A 430 -4.98 17.97 6.95
CA GLU A 430 -6.31 18.39 7.37
C GLU A 430 -6.95 17.42 8.37
N TYR A 431 -6.75 16.12 8.20
CA TYR A 431 -7.32 15.13 9.12
C TYR A 431 -6.80 15.28 10.55
N GLN A 432 -5.57 15.76 10.70
CA GLN A 432 -4.86 15.84 11.98
C GLN A 432 -4.80 17.27 12.55
N ASN A 433 -5.46 18.24 11.89
CA ASN A 433 -5.39 19.67 12.26
C ASN A 433 -6.72 20.19 12.85
N ILE A 434 -6.59 20.92 13.97
CA ILE A 434 -7.67 21.55 14.73
C ILE A 434 -8.22 22.83 14.06
N ASP A 435 -7.39 23.53 13.27
CA ASP A 435 -7.67 24.89 12.82
C ASP A 435 -8.77 25.01 11.75
N LYS A 436 -9.39 23.90 11.34
CA LYS A 436 -10.21 23.84 10.11
C LYS A 436 -11.71 23.64 10.30
N TYR A 437 -12.25 23.64 11.54
CA TYR A 437 -13.70 23.64 11.82
C TYR A 437 -14.05 24.26 13.18
N ASP A 438 -14.12 25.58 13.29
CA ASP A 438 -14.53 26.27 14.55
C ASP A 438 -13.76 25.80 15.81
N GLY A 439 -12.51 25.37 15.64
CA GLY A 439 -11.68 24.82 16.71
C GLY A 439 -11.96 23.36 17.10
N LYS A 440 -12.59 22.56 16.23
CA LYS A 440 -12.87 21.12 16.47
C LYS A 440 -12.25 20.21 15.41
N TYR A 441 -11.95 18.98 15.82
CA TYR A 441 -11.62 17.87 14.91
C TYR A 441 -12.87 17.28 14.27
N ASN A 442 -12.75 16.80 13.03
CA ASN A 442 -13.81 16.03 12.37
C ASN A 442 -13.37 14.57 12.17
N LEU A 443 -13.34 13.80 13.25
CA LEU A 443 -12.86 12.42 13.26
C LEU A 443 -13.64 11.52 12.29
N GLN A 444 -14.97 11.70 12.24
CA GLN A 444 -15.86 10.94 11.35
C GLN A 444 -15.49 11.07 9.87
N LYS A 445 -15.06 12.26 9.44
CA LYS A 445 -14.69 12.54 8.04
C LYS A 445 -13.48 11.72 7.61
N GLY A 446 -12.36 11.81 8.35
CA GLY A 446 -11.14 11.05 8.04
C GLY A 446 -11.38 9.54 8.08
N PHE A 447 -12.16 9.08 9.06
CA PHE A 447 -12.55 7.68 9.18
C PHE A 447 -13.36 7.19 7.97
N PHE A 448 -14.43 7.91 7.61
CA PHE A 448 -15.31 7.54 6.50
C PHE A 448 -14.57 7.58 5.17
N GLU A 449 -13.86 8.66 4.89
CA GLU A 449 -13.23 8.90 3.60
C GLU A 449 -12.16 7.84 3.28
N ASP A 450 -11.41 7.41 4.29
CA ASP A 450 -10.38 6.39 4.12
C ASP A 450 -10.96 4.96 4.06
N TRP A 451 -12.03 4.65 4.79
CA TRP A 451 -12.73 3.37 4.61
C TRP A 451 -13.45 3.28 3.27
N TYR A 452 -14.00 4.38 2.78
CA TYR A 452 -14.68 4.45 1.49
C TYR A 452 -13.70 4.22 0.34
N ILE A 453 -12.52 4.88 0.35
CA ILE A 453 -11.50 4.65 -0.69
C ILE A 453 -10.92 3.24 -0.61
N THR A 454 -10.75 2.68 0.60
CA THR A 454 -10.33 1.29 0.82
C THR A 454 -11.27 0.32 0.11
N SER A 455 -12.58 0.47 0.30
CA SER A 455 -13.58 -0.35 -0.38
C SER A 455 -13.63 -0.12 -1.90
N ALA A 456 -13.29 1.08 -2.38
CA ALA A 456 -13.22 1.35 -3.81
C ALA A 456 -12.01 0.69 -4.49
N ILE A 457 -10.85 0.66 -3.83
CA ILE A 457 -9.64 -0.02 -4.32
C ILE A 457 -9.86 -1.55 -4.38
N ASN A 458 -10.44 -2.14 -3.33
CA ASN A 458 -10.90 -3.54 -3.37
C ASN A 458 -11.97 -3.79 -4.45
N GLY A 459 -12.70 -2.73 -4.83
CA GLY A 459 -13.66 -2.71 -5.92
C GLY A 459 -13.07 -2.44 -7.30
N GLY A 460 -11.73 -2.48 -7.45
CA GLY A 460 -11.03 -2.35 -8.72
C GLY A 460 -10.74 -0.91 -9.19
N LEU A 461 -10.84 0.09 -8.30
CA LEU A 461 -10.41 1.45 -8.61
C LEU A 461 -8.88 1.52 -8.70
N PRO A 462 -8.26 1.77 -9.88
CA PRO A 462 -6.84 1.56 -10.08
C PRO A 462 -5.99 2.79 -9.73
N ILE A 463 -6.05 3.23 -8.47
CA ILE A 463 -5.18 4.32 -7.98
C ILE A 463 -3.75 3.78 -7.89
N SER A 464 -2.78 4.55 -8.40
CA SER A 464 -1.37 4.18 -8.31
C SER A 464 -0.42 5.35 -8.03
N THR A 465 -0.96 6.56 -7.87
CA THR A 465 -0.19 7.73 -7.47
C THR A 465 -0.93 8.50 -6.39
N VAL A 466 -0.20 8.97 -5.37
CA VAL A 466 -0.70 9.85 -4.31
C VAL A 466 0.03 11.18 -4.30
N VAL A 467 -0.66 12.25 -3.94
CA VAL A 467 -0.06 13.56 -3.63
C VAL A 467 -0.82 14.21 -2.48
N SER A 468 -0.14 14.90 -1.57
CA SER A 468 -0.83 15.63 -0.51
C SER A 468 -1.60 16.84 -1.05
N THR A 469 -2.65 17.26 -0.33
CA THR A 469 -3.38 18.50 -0.58
C THR A 469 -2.48 19.73 -0.63
N GLU A 470 -1.45 19.80 0.21
CA GLU A 470 -0.48 20.89 0.28
C GLU A 470 0.41 20.94 -0.97
N ILE A 471 1.02 19.81 -1.35
CA ILE A 471 1.86 19.71 -2.54
C ILE A 471 1.03 19.95 -3.80
N PHE A 472 -0.17 19.39 -3.87
CA PHE A 472 -1.10 19.65 -4.97
C PHE A 472 -1.39 21.15 -5.10
N ALA A 473 -1.75 21.81 -4.00
CA ALA A 473 -2.05 23.24 -4.04
C ALA A 473 -0.83 24.07 -4.46
N LYS A 474 0.37 23.73 -3.98
CA LYS A 474 1.64 24.34 -4.42
C LYS A 474 1.82 24.21 -5.93
N HIS A 475 1.61 23.02 -6.50
CA HIS A 475 1.72 22.78 -7.94
C HIS A 475 0.72 23.65 -8.74
N ILE A 476 -0.55 23.65 -8.35
CA ILE A 476 -1.58 24.40 -9.09
C ILE A 476 -1.38 25.93 -8.98
N ASN A 477 -0.96 26.42 -7.81
CA ASN A 477 -0.66 27.84 -7.62
C ASN A 477 0.54 28.29 -8.46
N ASN A 478 1.50 27.39 -8.70
CA ASN A 478 2.64 27.61 -9.59
C ASN A 478 2.37 27.27 -11.06
N ASN A 479 1.11 26.98 -11.45
CA ASN A 479 0.70 26.64 -12.81
C ASN A 479 1.41 25.40 -13.39
N VAL A 480 1.76 24.45 -12.53
CA VAL A 480 2.35 23.16 -12.93
C VAL A 480 1.27 22.29 -13.58
N LYS A 481 1.59 21.66 -14.73
CA LYS A 481 0.67 20.84 -15.53
C LYS A 481 0.94 19.32 -15.43
N ILE A 482 1.57 18.88 -14.36
CA ILE A 482 2.01 17.48 -14.19
C ILE A 482 0.84 16.48 -14.12
N TYR A 483 -0.37 16.93 -13.75
CA TYR A 483 -1.57 16.10 -13.64
C TYR A 483 -2.41 16.04 -14.92
N ASN A 484 -1.96 16.66 -16.01
CA ASN A 484 -2.69 16.64 -17.27
C ASN A 484 -2.93 15.20 -17.74
N GLY A 485 -4.18 14.90 -18.09
CA GLY A 485 -4.61 13.54 -18.48
C GLY A 485 -5.01 12.62 -17.34
N SER A 486 -4.64 12.94 -16.11
CA SER A 486 -5.02 12.17 -14.93
C SER A 486 -6.41 12.57 -14.43
N VAL A 487 -7.16 11.60 -13.93
CA VAL A 487 -8.36 11.82 -13.12
C VAL A 487 -7.93 11.93 -11.66
N LEU A 488 -8.21 13.06 -11.04
CA LEU A 488 -7.95 13.25 -9.61
C LEU A 488 -9.13 12.74 -8.80
N VAL A 489 -8.88 11.83 -7.87
CA VAL A 489 -9.84 11.38 -6.86
C VAL A 489 -9.51 12.12 -5.58
N VAL A 490 -10.46 12.89 -5.06
CA VAL A 490 -10.22 13.81 -3.94
C VAL A 490 -11.39 13.76 -2.94
N PRO A 491 -11.14 13.83 -1.63
CA PRO A 491 -12.22 14.03 -0.68
C PRO A 491 -12.80 15.44 -0.79
N VAL A 492 -14.00 15.66 -0.25
CA VAL A 492 -14.60 17.01 -0.17
C VAL A 492 -13.63 17.93 0.60
N PRO A 493 -13.20 19.06 0.01
CA PRO A 493 -12.22 19.93 0.65
C PRO A 493 -12.82 20.61 1.88
N TYR A 494 -11.94 20.95 2.84
CA TYR A 494 -12.31 21.80 3.95
C TYR A 494 -12.61 23.22 3.45
N SER A 495 -13.66 23.83 4.00
CA SER A 495 -14.14 25.16 3.61
C SER A 495 -13.03 26.21 3.73
N ASN A 496 -12.84 27.03 2.70
CA ASN A 496 -11.84 28.11 2.64
C ASN A 496 -10.38 27.64 2.81
N SER A 497 -10.09 26.37 2.53
CA SER A 497 -8.71 25.87 2.54
C SER A 497 -7.96 26.26 1.27
N ILE A 498 -6.63 26.34 1.35
CA ILE A 498 -5.77 26.55 0.17
C ILE A 498 -6.01 25.44 -0.88
N PHE A 499 -6.27 24.22 -0.42
CA PHE A 499 -6.65 23.10 -1.28
C PHE A 499 -7.97 23.34 -2.03
N GLU A 500 -9.01 23.86 -1.37
CA GLU A 500 -10.28 24.21 -2.02
C GLU A 500 -10.07 25.18 -3.19
N GLU A 501 -9.28 26.23 -2.98
CA GLU A 501 -9.00 27.23 -4.02
C GLU A 501 -8.22 26.65 -5.18
N ALA A 502 -7.18 25.86 -4.89
CA ALA A 502 -6.40 25.15 -5.90
C ALA A 502 -7.26 24.15 -6.70
N LEU A 503 -8.14 23.41 -6.02
CA LEU A 503 -9.04 22.45 -6.66
C LEU A 503 -10.01 23.15 -7.62
N ILE A 504 -10.65 24.23 -7.16
CA ILE A 504 -11.56 25.03 -8.00
C ILE A 504 -10.82 25.59 -9.22
N LYS A 505 -9.59 26.09 -9.03
CA LYS A 505 -8.75 26.57 -10.13
C LYS A 505 -8.44 25.45 -11.13
N TYR A 506 -7.97 24.30 -10.66
CA TYR A 506 -7.67 23.15 -11.51
C TYR A 506 -8.89 22.70 -12.34
N ILE A 507 -10.08 22.65 -11.72
CA ILE A 507 -11.33 22.30 -12.42
C ILE A 507 -11.65 23.34 -13.50
N LYS A 508 -11.56 24.63 -13.19
CA LYS A 508 -11.83 25.70 -14.18
C LYS A 508 -10.85 25.70 -15.35
N ASP A 509 -9.62 25.24 -15.12
CA ASP A 509 -8.56 25.13 -16.12
C ASP A 509 -8.65 23.86 -16.99
N GLY A 510 -9.75 23.10 -16.89
CA GLY A 510 -9.99 21.90 -17.71
C GLY A 510 -9.70 20.57 -17.01
N GLY A 511 -9.45 20.59 -15.71
CA GLY A 511 -9.14 19.40 -14.90
C GLY A 511 -10.25 18.35 -14.88
N LYS A 512 -9.85 17.10 -14.65
CA LYS A 512 -10.72 15.93 -14.47
C LYS A 512 -10.71 15.52 -12.99
N VAL A 513 -11.85 15.62 -12.31
CA VAL A 513 -11.94 15.43 -10.85
C VAL A 513 -13.15 14.59 -10.45
N ILE A 514 -12.94 13.65 -9.53
CA ILE A 514 -13.97 12.98 -8.74
C ILE A 514 -13.81 13.42 -7.29
N ILE A 515 -14.81 14.11 -6.76
CA ILE A 515 -14.92 14.50 -5.36
C ILE A 515 -15.77 13.45 -4.64
N TYR A 516 -15.33 12.96 -3.48
CA TYR A 516 -16.11 12.04 -2.66
C TYR A 516 -16.24 12.53 -1.22
N GLY A 517 -17.36 12.24 -0.56
CA GLY A 517 -17.57 12.60 0.84
C GLY A 517 -18.80 13.45 1.10
N SER A 518 -19.03 13.77 2.37
CA SER A 518 -20.15 14.58 2.83
C SER A 518 -20.01 16.05 2.45
N LEU A 519 -21.10 16.67 1.98
CA LEU A 519 -21.15 18.11 1.69
C LEU A 519 -21.71 18.94 2.85
N THR A 520 -22.16 18.31 3.95
CA THR A 520 -22.79 18.99 5.09
C THR A 520 -21.93 20.13 5.65
N LYS A 521 -20.59 19.98 5.64
CA LYS A 521 -19.63 20.98 6.11
C LYS A 521 -18.81 21.64 4.98
N ALA A 522 -19.23 21.48 3.72
CA ALA A 522 -18.57 22.10 2.57
C ALA A 522 -18.83 23.61 2.51
N SER A 523 -17.97 24.37 1.82
CA SER A 523 -18.23 25.79 1.59
C SER A 523 -19.35 26.01 0.57
N ASN A 524 -19.94 27.21 0.62
CA ASN A 524 -20.87 27.66 -0.43
C ASN A 524 -20.21 27.64 -1.82
N LYS A 525 -18.90 27.87 -1.93
CA LYS A 525 -18.18 27.82 -3.22
C LYS A 525 -18.28 26.41 -3.83
N ILE A 526 -18.09 25.36 -3.02
CA ILE A 526 -18.20 23.96 -3.47
C ILE A 526 -19.65 23.59 -3.79
N LEU A 527 -20.61 24.00 -2.95
CA LEU A 527 -22.03 23.77 -3.22
C LEU A 527 -22.48 24.40 -4.55
N GLU A 528 -22.05 25.63 -4.83
CA GLU A 528 -22.31 26.31 -6.10
C GLU A 528 -21.57 25.67 -7.28
N LEU A 529 -20.30 25.28 -7.08
CA LEU A 529 -19.50 24.54 -8.07
C LEU A 529 -20.16 23.22 -8.46
N LEU A 530 -20.86 22.56 -7.53
CA LEU A 530 -21.55 21.30 -7.76
C LEU A 530 -23.05 21.45 -8.07
N ASN A 531 -23.60 22.67 -8.01
CA ASN A 531 -25.04 22.93 -8.18
C ASN A 531 -25.91 22.10 -7.20
N ILE A 532 -25.46 22.03 -5.95
CA ILE A 532 -26.10 21.29 -4.87
C ILE A 532 -26.62 22.27 -3.80
N LYS A 533 -27.74 21.91 -3.17
CA LYS A 533 -28.22 22.52 -1.92
C LYS A 533 -28.43 21.44 -0.85
N ILE A 534 -28.18 21.82 0.39
CA ILE A 534 -28.40 20.97 1.57
C ILE A 534 -29.85 21.14 2.05
N VAL A 535 -30.48 20.02 2.41
CA VAL A 535 -31.85 19.91 2.94
C VAL A 535 -31.83 18.95 4.14
N GLU A 536 -33.00 18.57 4.67
CA GLU A 536 -33.08 17.54 5.71
C GLU A 536 -32.48 16.20 5.24
N GLY A 537 -31.70 15.52 6.06
CA GLY A 537 -31.01 14.28 5.71
C GLY A 537 -31.88 13.02 5.76
N ILE A 538 -31.46 11.96 5.06
CA ILE A 538 -31.98 10.59 5.19
C ILE A 538 -30.84 9.60 5.46
N SER A 539 -31.14 8.45 6.09
CA SER A 539 -30.18 7.43 6.51
C SER A 539 -30.81 6.03 6.56
N GLU A 540 -30.08 5.03 7.10
CA GLU A 540 -30.48 3.63 7.22
C GLU A 540 -30.59 2.92 5.86
N ASP A 541 -31.54 2.02 5.71
CA ASP A 541 -31.76 1.28 4.47
C ASP A 541 -32.38 2.20 3.41
N LEU A 542 -31.60 2.52 2.39
CA LEU A 542 -32.00 3.40 1.28
C LEU A 542 -31.94 2.65 -0.05
N THR A 543 -32.88 2.94 -0.94
CA THR A 543 -32.84 2.41 -2.32
C THR A 543 -32.03 3.36 -3.20
N VAL A 544 -31.04 2.83 -3.92
CA VAL A 544 -30.15 3.54 -4.83
C VAL A 544 -30.63 3.39 -6.26
N TYR A 545 -30.68 4.50 -6.99
CA TYR A 545 -30.85 4.53 -8.43
C TYR A 545 -29.60 5.13 -9.06
N ASN A 546 -28.81 4.31 -9.76
CA ASN A 546 -27.60 4.77 -10.43
C ASN A 546 -27.60 4.37 -11.91
N LYS A 547 -27.45 5.36 -12.80
CA LYS A 547 -27.42 5.20 -14.26
C LYS A 547 -26.15 4.54 -14.81
N LEU A 548 -25.12 4.42 -13.97
CA LEU A 548 -23.80 3.87 -14.27
C LEU A 548 -23.59 2.46 -13.66
N PHE A 549 -24.64 1.76 -13.23
CA PHE A 549 -24.49 0.35 -12.82
C PHE A 549 -24.10 -0.52 -14.00
N ASN A 550 -22.85 -0.98 -14.02
CA ASN A 550 -22.24 -1.54 -15.23
C ASN A 550 -21.46 -2.85 -15.04
N ASP A 551 -21.24 -3.32 -13.82
CA ASP A 551 -20.76 -4.70 -13.66
C ASP A 551 -21.82 -5.67 -14.15
N PHE A 552 -21.46 -6.72 -14.88
CA PHE A 552 -22.41 -7.75 -15.26
C PHE A 552 -22.48 -8.80 -14.16
N ILE A 553 -23.66 -9.07 -13.61
CA ILE A 553 -23.86 -10.11 -12.61
C ILE A 553 -25.06 -10.93 -13.06
N THR A 554 -24.86 -12.24 -13.22
CA THR A 554 -25.93 -13.16 -13.66
C THR A 554 -27.07 -13.22 -12.62
N GLU A 555 -26.72 -13.15 -11.33
CA GLU A 555 -27.66 -13.12 -10.22
C GLU A 555 -28.26 -11.71 -9.99
N ARG A 556 -29.37 -11.65 -9.25
CA ARG A 556 -30.03 -10.39 -8.89
C ARG A 556 -29.12 -9.54 -8.01
N LYS A 557 -28.87 -8.30 -8.43
CA LYS A 557 -28.18 -7.29 -7.62
C LYS A 557 -29.11 -6.66 -6.59
N SER A 558 -28.58 -6.35 -5.41
CA SER A 558 -29.24 -5.42 -4.50
C SER A 558 -29.11 -4.00 -5.03
N ASP A 559 -30.19 -3.25 -4.95
CA ASP A 559 -30.28 -1.80 -5.16
C ASP A 559 -30.34 -1.05 -3.82
N LYS A 560 -30.13 -1.73 -2.69
CA LYS A 560 -30.18 -1.11 -1.36
C LYS A 560 -28.79 -0.79 -0.85
N ILE A 561 -28.63 0.30 -0.13
CA ILE A 561 -27.47 0.55 0.73
C ILE A 561 -27.94 0.62 2.17
N HIS A 562 -27.03 0.34 3.10
CA HIS A 562 -27.23 0.69 4.50
C HIS A 562 -26.35 1.90 4.83
N HIS A 563 -26.97 3.05 5.06
CA HIS A 563 -26.28 4.31 5.36
C HIS A 563 -26.25 4.56 6.87
N ASN A 564 -25.21 4.05 7.53
CA ASN A 564 -24.95 4.34 8.93
C ASN A 564 -24.29 5.73 9.05
N ILE A 565 -25.00 6.67 9.67
CA ILE A 565 -24.56 8.06 9.80
C ILE A 565 -23.26 8.24 10.60
N HIS A 566 -23.00 7.34 11.56
CA HIS A 566 -21.80 7.40 12.40
C HIS A 566 -20.56 6.96 11.63
N LEU A 567 -20.71 5.98 10.74
CA LEU A 567 -19.61 5.46 9.90
C LEU A 567 -19.48 6.18 8.54
N SER A 568 -20.43 7.07 8.21
CA SER A 568 -20.56 7.70 6.88
C SER A 568 -20.51 9.24 6.89
N ASP A 569 -19.98 9.85 7.96
CA ASP A 569 -19.83 11.31 8.12
C ASP A 569 -21.16 12.07 7.98
N GLY A 570 -22.18 11.62 8.73
CA GLY A 570 -23.51 12.24 8.78
C GLY A 570 -24.49 11.68 7.74
N TYR A 571 -25.61 12.39 7.54
CA TYR A 571 -26.71 11.96 6.66
C TYR A 571 -26.41 12.14 5.16
N ILE A 572 -27.30 11.59 4.32
CA ILE A 572 -27.43 12.02 2.92
C ILE A 572 -28.47 13.14 2.86
N ASP A 573 -28.01 14.37 2.60
CA ASP A 573 -28.78 15.59 2.82
C ASP A 573 -28.81 16.51 1.60
N THR A 574 -28.49 16.01 0.42
CA THR A 574 -28.30 16.84 -0.77
C THR A 574 -29.40 16.70 -1.81
N VAL A 575 -29.72 17.79 -2.49
CA VAL A 575 -30.54 17.82 -3.70
C VAL A 575 -29.96 18.81 -4.71
N ILE A 576 -30.36 18.70 -5.98
CA ILE A 576 -29.94 19.67 -6.99
C ILE A 576 -30.50 21.08 -6.66
N LYS A 577 -29.66 22.11 -6.76
CA LYS A 577 -30.06 23.50 -6.50
C LYS A 577 -30.97 24.00 -7.62
N GLU A 578 -30.51 23.92 -8.86
CA GLU A 578 -31.22 24.36 -10.06
C GLU A 578 -31.03 23.36 -11.20
N LYS A 579 -32.00 23.21 -12.11
CA LYS A 579 -31.82 22.37 -13.31
C LYS A 579 -31.09 23.19 -14.38
N ASP A 580 -30.00 22.64 -14.90
CA ASP A 580 -29.25 23.20 -16.03
C ASP A 580 -28.75 22.08 -16.97
N ASP A 581 -28.30 22.44 -18.18
CA ASP A 581 -27.78 21.48 -19.16
C ASP A 581 -26.35 21.01 -18.83
N LYS A 582 -25.71 21.61 -17.83
CA LYS A 582 -24.34 21.30 -17.41
C LYS A 582 -24.30 20.28 -16.29
N SER A 583 -25.44 19.93 -15.69
CA SER A 583 -25.55 19.11 -14.50
C SER A 583 -26.29 17.82 -14.78
N VAL A 584 -25.60 16.70 -14.65
CA VAL A 584 -26.16 15.37 -14.87
C VAL A 584 -26.17 14.62 -13.54
N VAL A 585 -27.34 14.53 -12.91
CA VAL A 585 -27.55 13.62 -11.77
C VAL A 585 -27.60 12.20 -12.30
N PHE A 586 -26.67 11.37 -11.81
CA PHE A 586 -26.54 9.97 -12.21
C PHE A 586 -26.77 8.99 -11.06
N SER A 587 -26.71 9.44 -9.80
CA SER A 587 -27.04 8.61 -8.63
C SER A 587 -27.96 9.38 -7.68
N THR A 588 -29.06 8.73 -7.27
CA THR A 588 -29.98 9.20 -6.22
C THR A 588 -30.28 8.09 -5.23
N VAL A 589 -30.74 8.47 -4.03
CA VAL A 589 -31.18 7.56 -2.98
C VAL A 589 -32.54 7.98 -2.42
N THR A 590 -33.34 7.01 -1.97
CA THR A 590 -34.64 7.28 -1.35
C THR A 590 -34.97 6.35 -0.19
N ASP A 591 -35.66 6.89 0.81
CA ASP A 591 -36.31 6.15 1.91
C ASP A 591 -37.79 5.81 1.58
N GLY A 592 -38.23 6.06 0.34
CA GLY A 592 -39.62 5.93 -0.12
C GLY A 592 -40.50 7.16 0.09
N LYS A 593 -40.03 8.18 0.82
CA LYS A 593 -40.75 9.46 1.05
C LYS A 593 -39.98 10.65 0.48
N SER A 594 -38.67 10.64 0.65
CA SER A 594 -37.71 11.66 0.29
C SER A 594 -36.71 11.08 -0.70
N GLU A 595 -36.36 11.84 -1.73
CA GLU A 595 -35.23 11.54 -2.61
C GLU A 595 -34.08 12.51 -2.34
N ARG A 596 -32.85 12.00 -2.36
CA ARG A 596 -31.62 12.79 -2.26
C ARG A 596 -30.68 12.45 -3.40
N VAL A 597 -29.92 13.45 -3.83
CA VAL A 597 -28.84 13.27 -4.79
C VAL A 597 -27.64 12.65 -4.06
N SER A 598 -27.06 11.62 -4.65
CA SER A 598 -25.85 10.95 -4.15
C SER A 598 -24.72 10.96 -5.18
N GLY A 599 -25.00 11.32 -6.45
CA GLY A 599 -24.00 11.47 -7.49
C GLY A 599 -24.40 12.44 -8.61
N ILE A 600 -23.51 13.38 -8.92
CA ILE A 600 -23.69 14.40 -9.97
C ILE A 600 -22.40 14.60 -10.77
N CYS A 601 -22.53 14.77 -12.08
CA CYS A 601 -21.45 15.16 -12.97
C CYS A 601 -21.72 16.56 -13.51
N ARG A 602 -20.70 17.41 -13.56
CA ARG A 602 -20.78 18.76 -14.15
C ARG A 602 -19.63 19.06 -15.12
N ASP A 603 -20.00 19.70 -16.23
CA ASP A 603 -19.08 20.24 -17.23
C ASP A 603 -19.03 21.78 -17.14
N ILE A 604 -17.97 22.31 -16.52
CA ILE A 604 -17.85 23.72 -16.12
C ILE A 604 -16.48 24.34 -16.47
N GLY A 605 -15.92 23.93 -17.61
CA GLY A 605 -14.57 24.26 -18.05
C GLY A 605 -13.70 23.01 -18.04
N GLY A 606 -13.59 22.39 -16.87
CA GLY A 606 -13.24 20.98 -16.68
C GLY A 606 -14.47 20.16 -16.29
N ARG A 607 -14.24 18.88 -16.02
CA ARG A 607 -15.27 17.93 -15.64
C ARG A 607 -15.09 17.51 -14.19
N VAL A 608 -16.11 17.79 -13.37
CA VAL A 608 -16.15 17.46 -11.96
C VAL A 608 -17.31 16.53 -11.67
N ILE A 609 -17.03 15.46 -10.93
CA ILE A 609 -18.03 14.54 -10.41
C ILE A 609 -18.01 14.68 -8.90
N TRP A 610 -19.19 14.62 -8.27
CA TRP A 610 -19.28 14.44 -6.83
C TRP A 610 -20.10 13.18 -6.50
N LEU A 611 -19.63 12.44 -5.49
CA LEU A 611 -20.28 11.26 -4.92
C LEU A 611 -20.37 11.41 -3.40
N ARG A 612 -21.57 11.23 -2.83
CA ARG A 612 -21.77 11.30 -1.38
C ARG A 612 -21.12 10.12 -0.66
N GLY A 613 -21.29 8.92 -1.21
CA GLY A 613 -20.86 7.65 -0.63
C GLY A 613 -21.56 7.27 0.68
N SER A 614 -21.53 5.98 0.98
CA SER A 614 -21.89 5.39 2.27
C SER A 614 -20.84 4.35 2.62
N ASN A 615 -20.44 4.24 3.89
CA ASN A 615 -19.48 3.21 4.28
C ASN A 615 -20.10 1.82 4.01
N PRO A 616 -19.55 1.02 3.09
CA PRO A 616 -20.13 -0.28 2.72
C PRO A 616 -19.75 -1.38 3.71
N ASN A 617 -19.18 -1.01 4.85
CA ASN A 617 -18.74 -1.92 5.90
C ASN A 617 -19.44 -1.60 7.22
N LYS A 618 -19.47 -2.60 8.10
CA LYS A 618 -20.03 -2.52 9.44
C LYS A 618 -19.01 -2.95 10.48
N LEU A 619 -19.18 -2.44 11.69
CA LEU A 619 -18.53 -3.02 12.84
C LEU A 619 -19.19 -4.36 13.17
N LYS A 620 -18.39 -5.39 13.37
CA LYS A 620 -18.84 -6.70 13.83
C LYS A 620 -18.20 -6.97 15.18
N GLU A 621 -19.01 -7.34 16.16
CA GLU A 621 -18.55 -7.69 17.50
C GLU A 621 -17.40 -8.72 17.44
N GLY A 622 -16.34 -8.46 18.21
CA GLY A 622 -15.13 -9.28 18.25
C GLY A 622 -14.23 -9.19 17.01
N SER A 623 -14.51 -8.30 16.05
CA SER A 623 -13.66 -8.09 14.87
C SER A 623 -12.80 -6.83 15.04
N ASN A 624 -11.51 -6.93 14.76
CA ASN A 624 -10.60 -5.78 14.82
C ASN A 624 -10.87 -4.77 13.69
N LEU A 625 -11.29 -5.24 12.51
CA LEU A 625 -11.55 -4.39 11.35
C LEU A 625 -13.04 -4.32 11.02
N LEU A 626 -13.44 -3.28 10.28
CA LEU A 626 -14.76 -3.26 9.66
C LEU A 626 -14.88 -4.41 8.65
N VAL A 627 -16.06 -5.03 8.59
CA VAL A 627 -16.38 -6.09 7.64
C VAL A 627 -17.42 -5.62 6.63
N PRO A 628 -17.32 -6.00 5.35
CA PRO A 628 -18.28 -5.57 4.35
C PRO A 628 -19.70 -6.07 4.68
N TYR A 629 -20.70 -5.27 4.33
CA TYR A 629 -22.08 -5.76 4.26
C TYR A 629 -22.19 -6.89 3.21
N SER A 630 -23.16 -7.80 3.39
CA SER A 630 -23.40 -8.86 2.40
C SER A 630 -23.85 -8.24 1.07
N PRO A 631 -23.21 -8.58 -0.06
CA PRO A 631 -23.57 -8.04 -1.38
C PRO A 631 -24.93 -8.56 -1.88
N GLU A 632 -25.48 -9.62 -1.28
CA GLU A 632 -26.86 -10.08 -1.51
C GLU A 632 -27.90 -9.11 -0.96
N LEU A 633 -27.57 -8.41 0.13
CA LEU A 633 -28.48 -7.52 0.83
C LEU A 633 -28.23 -6.06 0.49
N TYR A 634 -26.96 -5.65 0.36
CA TYR A 634 -26.58 -4.26 0.18
C TYR A 634 -25.55 -4.08 -0.93
N PHE A 635 -25.81 -3.11 -1.81
CA PHE A 635 -24.89 -2.57 -2.78
C PHE A 635 -23.70 -1.88 -2.08
N ASN A 636 -22.50 -2.17 -2.55
CA ASN A 636 -21.31 -1.45 -2.14
C ASN A 636 -21.22 -0.11 -2.89
N SER A 637 -21.63 0.98 -2.24
CA SER A 637 -21.60 2.31 -2.85
C SER A 637 -20.20 2.83 -3.20
N ALA A 638 -19.12 2.25 -2.65
CA ALA A 638 -17.76 2.63 -3.03
C ALA A 638 -17.41 2.24 -4.48
N LEU A 639 -18.14 1.30 -5.08
CA LEU A 639 -17.98 0.94 -6.50
C LEU A 639 -18.36 2.09 -7.44
N GLU A 640 -19.17 3.04 -6.97
CA GLU A 640 -19.54 4.23 -7.76
C GLU A 640 -18.32 5.07 -8.15
N LEU A 641 -17.23 5.05 -7.36
CA LEU A 641 -15.98 5.73 -7.72
C LEU A 641 -15.36 5.15 -8.99
N ARG A 642 -15.35 3.83 -9.15
CA ARG A 642 -14.89 3.19 -10.39
C ARG A 642 -15.88 3.45 -11.52
N TYR A 643 -17.19 3.39 -11.28
CA TYR A 643 -18.19 3.64 -12.32
C TYR A 643 -18.14 5.07 -12.85
N ALA A 644 -17.87 6.05 -11.98
CA ALA A 644 -17.71 7.46 -12.35
C ALA A 644 -16.58 7.70 -13.34
N LEU A 645 -15.58 6.83 -13.42
CA LEU A 645 -14.49 6.91 -14.40
C LEU A 645 -14.97 6.89 -15.86
N LYS A 646 -16.18 6.36 -16.13
CA LYS A 646 -16.80 6.35 -17.47
C LYS A 646 -17.03 7.76 -18.03
N TYR A 647 -17.29 8.73 -17.15
CA TYR A 647 -17.39 10.13 -17.56
C TYR A 647 -16.05 10.70 -18.03
N PHE A 648 -14.94 9.97 -17.88
CA PHE A 648 -13.63 10.31 -18.42
C PHE A 648 -13.14 9.28 -19.44
N ASP A 649 -14.05 8.50 -20.03
CA ASP A 649 -13.79 7.44 -21.02
C ASP A 649 -12.92 6.27 -20.52
N TYR A 650 -12.84 6.10 -19.19
CA TYR A 650 -12.25 4.92 -18.56
C TYR A 650 -13.36 3.97 -18.12
N HIS A 651 -13.52 2.89 -18.87
CA HIS A 651 -14.43 1.81 -18.57
C HIS A 651 -13.63 0.63 -18.04
N ILE A 652 -13.87 0.31 -16.78
CA ILE A 652 -13.32 -0.87 -16.10
C ILE A 652 -14.53 -1.54 -15.47
N GLU A 653 -14.95 -2.66 -16.03
CA GLU A 653 -16.17 -3.38 -15.63
C GLU A 653 -15.85 -4.83 -15.33
N PHE A 654 -16.57 -5.42 -14.38
CA PHE A 654 -16.39 -6.81 -14.01
C PHE A 654 -17.61 -7.65 -14.38
N GLU A 655 -17.37 -8.84 -14.90
CA GLU A 655 -18.41 -9.84 -15.14
C GLU A 655 -18.29 -10.96 -14.10
N LYS A 656 -19.33 -11.12 -13.28
CA LYS A 656 -19.41 -12.12 -12.21
C LYS A 656 -20.56 -13.07 -12.46
N LYS A 657 -20.36 -14.35 -12.13
CA LYS A 657 -21.45 -15.33 -12.11
C LYS A 657 -22.17 -15.34 -10.76
N ASN A 658 -21.42 -15.21 -9.66
CA ASN A 658 -21.93 -15.22 -8.29
C ASN A 658 -21.78 -13.82 -7.67
N ILE A 659 -22.83 -13.31 -7.03
CA ILE A 659 -22.82 -12.00 -6.37
C ILE A 659 -21.77 -11.90 -5.25
N ASN A 660 -21.45 -13.02 -4.60
CA ASN A 660 -20.47 -13.13 -3.52
C ASN A 660 -19.02 -13.32 -4.00
N SER A 661 -18.77 -13.45 -5.30
CA SER A 661 -17.39 -13.50 -5.81
C SER A 661 -16.64 -12.21 -5.44
N ASN A 662 -15.43 -12.33 -4.89
CA ASN A 662 -14.63 -11.16 -4.57
C ASN A 662 -14.20 -10.44 -5.85
N LEU A 663 -14.18 -9.10 -5.80
CA LEU A 663 -13.76 -8.29 -6.93
C LEU A 663 -12.22 -8.25 -7.05
N PRO A 664 -11.69 -8.07 -8.26
CA PRO A 664 -10.25 -7.87 -8.45
C PRO A 664 -9.76 -6.53 -7.91
N ALA A 665 -8.56 -6.53 -7.33
CA ALA A 665 -7.78 -5.32 -7.08
C ALA A 665 -6.84 -5.05 -8.26
N LEU A 666 -6.76 -3.80 -8.72
CA LEU A 666 -6.02 -3.40 -9.91
C LEU A 666 -5.15 -2.17 -9.63
N THR A 667 -4.00 -2.08 -10.30
CA THR A 667 -3.17 -0.86 -10.35
C THR A 667 -2.77 -0.57 -11.80
N ILE A 668 -2.63 0.71 -12.13
CA ILE A 668 -2.20 1.17 -13.46
C ILE A 668 -1.22 2.33 -13.27
N HIS A 669 0.05 2.12 -13.59
CA HIS A 669 1.07 3.16 -13.52
C HIS A 669 1.80 3.35 -14.86
N ARG A 670 2.62 4.39 -14.94
CA ARG A 670 3.40 4.74 -16.13
C ARG A 670 4.87 4.36 -15.96
N ASN A 671 5.46 3.75 -16.98
CA ASN A 671 6.90 3.47 -17.05
C ASN A 671 7.37 3.52 -18.52
N ASN A 672 8.39 4.31 -18.82
CA ASN A 672 9.05 4.37 -20.12
C ASN A 672 8.05 4.52 -21.28
N ASN A 673 7.16 5.50 -21.13
CA ASN A 673 6.03 5.81 -22.01
C ASN A 673 4.95 4.69 -22.16
N ALA A 674 5.05 3.58 -21.42
CA ALA A 674 4.05 2.52 -21.38
C ALA A 674 3.13 2.61 -20.16
N PHE A 675 1.97 1.95 -20.26
CA PHE A 675 1.10 1.68 -19.11
C PHE A 675 1.45 0.30 -18.57
N MET A 676 1.61 0.18 -17.26
CA MET A 676 1.84 -1.08 -16.57
C MET A 676 0.58 -1.43 -15.80
N PHE A 677 -0.01 -2.59 -16.11
CA PHE A 677 -1.19 -3.11 -15.44
C PHE A 677 -0.77 -4.23 -14.49
N SER A 678 -1.18 -4.14 -13.23
CA SER A 678 -1.05 -5.24 -12.27
C SER A 678 -2.38 -5.54 -11.61
N GLY A 679 -2.60 -6.81 -11.23
CA GLY A 679 -3.86 -7.21 -10.63
C GLY A 679 -3.76 -8.44 -9.72
N TYR A 680 -4.71 -8.51 -8.78
CA TYR A 680 -5.00 -9.67 -7.94
C TYR A 680 -6.46 -10.09 -8.17
N PHE A 681 -6.66 -11.35 -8.53
CA PHE A 681 -7.96 -11.94 -8.87
C PHE A 681 -8.30 -13.03 -7.84
N PRO A 682 -8.96 -12.69 -6.71
CA PRO A 682 -9.34 -13.69 -5.71
C PRO A 682 -10.35 -14.72 -6.24
N ASP A 683 -11.06 -14.40 -7.31
CA ASP A 683 -11.84 -15.35 -8.11
C ASP A 683 -11.44 -15.19 -9.59
N THR A 684 -10.76 -16.20 -10.14
CA THR A 684 -10.27 -16.20 -11.53
C THR A 684 -11.37 -16.45 -12.56
N THR A 685 -12.62 -16.66 -12.12
CA THR A 685 -13.78 -16.72 -13.01
C THR A 685 -14.40 -15.36 -13.31
N VAL A 686 -13.94 -14.30 -12.64
CA VAL A 686 -14.36 -12.92 -12.88
C VAL A 686 -13.61 -12.34 -14.07
N ALA A 687 -14.35 -12.01 -15.13
CA ALA A 687 -13.79 -11.35 -16.31
C ALA A 687 -13.71 -9.83 -16.12
N VAL A 688 -12.82 -9.18 -16.85
CA VAL A 688 -12.69 -7.72 -16.90
C VAL A 688 -12.99 -7.21 -18.30
N LYS A 689 -13.92 -6.26 -18.42
CA LYS A 689 -14.11 -5.48 -19.65
C LYS A 689 -13.40 -4.14 -19.53
N LEU A 690 -12.53 -3.84 -20.49
CA LEU A 690 -11.71 -2.63 -20.52
C LEU A 690 -11.96 -1.81 -21.78
N LYS A 691 -12.14 -0.50 -21.62
CA LYS A 691 -12.12 0.49 -22.70
C LYS A 691 -11.60 1.81 -22.15
N PHE A 692 -10.58 2.37 -22.78
CA PHE A 692 -9.87 3.57 -22.34
C PHE A 692 -10.06 4.70 -23.38
N PRO A 693 -9.66 5.95 -23.08
CA PRO A 693 -9.87 7.07 -24.01
C PRO A 693 -9.29 6.83 -25.42
N LEU A 694 -8.16 6.13 -25.50
CA LEU A 694 -7.49 5.76 -26.76
C LEU A 694 -7.97 4.43 -27.37
N GLY A 695 -8.90 3.72 -26.73
CA GLY A 695 -9.43 2.43 -27.18
C GLY A 695 -9.21 1.32 -26.15
N VAL A 696 -9.32 0.08 -26.59
CA VAL A 696 -9.06 -1.10 -25.76
C VAL A 696 -7.54 -1.19 -25.50
N PRO A 697 -7.07 -1.22 -24.24
CA PRO A 697 -5.66 -1.50 -23.94
C PRO A 697 -5.33 -2.94 -24.31
N ILE A 698 -4.30 -3.16 -25.14
CA ILE A 698 -3.84 -4.50 -25.53
C ILE A 698 -2.58 -4.86 -24.75
N LEU A 699 -2.71 -5.82 -23.85
CA LEU A 699 -1.63 -6.22 -22.93
C LEU A 699 -0.67 -7.21 -23.62
N ILE A 700 0.64 -6.93 -23.57
CA ILE A 700 1.64 -7.81 -24.19
C ILE A 700 1.61 -9.19 -23.53
N GLY A 701 1.60 -10.25 -24.34
CA GLY A 701 1.53 -11.64 -23.90
C GLY A 701 0.12 -12.10 -23.53
N HIS A 702 -0.92 -11.45 -24.06
CA HIS A 702 -2.32 -11.87 -23.93
C HIS A 702 -3.08 -11.74 -25.25
N GLU A 703 -4.10 -12.58 -25.37
CA GLU A 703 -5.23 -12.42 -26.27
C GLU A 703 -6.38 -11.70 -25.55
N VAL A 704 -7.09 -10.86 -26.30
CA VAL A 704 -8.29 -10.15 -25.85
C VAL A 704 -9.37 -10.30 -26.89
N TYR A 705 -10.60 -10.52 -26.45
CA TYR A 705 -11.75 -10.49 -27.35
C TYR A 705 -12.36 -9.09 -27.37
N ILE A 706 -12.40 -8.45 -28.54
CA ILE A 706 -13.13 -7.19 -28.71
C ILE A 706 -14.60 -7.50 -28.98
N GLU A 707 -15.45 -6.92 -28.14
CA GLU A 707 -16.90 -6.96 -28.23
C GLU A 707 -17.46 -5.55 -28.01
N GLU A 708 -18.15 -4.99 -29.01
CA GLU A 708 -18.79 -3.66 -28.93
C GLU A 708 -17.81 -2.54 -28.51
N GLY A 709 -16.55 -2.67 -28.92
CA GLY A 709 -15.48 -1.72 -28.60
C GLY A 709 -14.88 -1.85 -27.18
N TYR A 710 -15.24 -2.91 -26.43
CA TYR A 710 -14.61 -3.29 -25.17
C TYR A 710 -13.70 -4.50 -25.38
N GLY A 711 -12.56 -4.54 -24.68
CA GLY A 711 -11.73 -5.74 -24.58
C GLY A 711 -12.10 -6.56 -23.36
N ILE A 712 -12.38 -7.84 -23.57
CA ILE A 712 -12.73 -8.78 -22.49
C ILE A 712 -11.53 -9.66 -22.18
N TYR A 713 -11.08 -9.60 -20.92
CA TYR A 713 -9.96 -10.37 -20.38
C TYR A 713 -10.40 -11.33 -19.29
N ASN A 714 -9.74 -12.48 -19.22
CA ASN A 714 -9.73 -13.37 -18.06
C ASN A 714 -8.28 -13.47 -17.58
N PHE A 715 -8.04 -13.14 -16.32
CA PHE A 715 -6.70 -13.10 -15.76
C PHE A 715 -6.45 -14.24 -14.77
N PRO A 716 -5.21 -14.72 -14.64
CA PRO A 716 -4.81 -15.59 -13.54
C PRO A 716 -4.88 -14.84 -12.20
N ARG A 717 -4.63 -15.57 -11.10
CA ARG A 717 -4.62 -15.06 -9.72
C ARG A 717 -3.82 -13.76 -9.58
N SER A 718 -2.65 -13.68 -10.21
CA SER A 718 -1.84 -12.47 -10.29
C SER A 718 -1.34 -12.22 -11.71
N PHE A 719 -1.31 -10.95 -12.12
CA PHE A 719 -0.61 -10.57 -13.35
C PHE A 719 0.11 -9.22 -13.21
N ASN A 720 1.11 -9.04 -14.07
CA ASN A 720 1.77 -7.76 -14.32
C ASN A 720 2.16 -7.71 -15.80
N ARG A 721 1.59 -6.77 -16.56
CA ARG A 721 1.76 -6.67 -18.01
C ARG A 721 1.93 -5.24 -18.50
N GLU A 722 2.81 -5.12 -19.49
CA GLU A 722 3.08 -3.88 -20.20
C GLU A 722 2.02 -3.69 -21.30
N CYS A 723 1.54 -2.46 -21.43
CA CYS A 723 0.62 -2.02 -22.47
C CYS A 723 1.22 -0.79 -23.17
N ARG A 724 1.49 -0.96 -24.47
CA ARG A 724 1.94 0.11 -25.36
C ARG A 724 0.94 0.44 -26.45
N VAL A 725 -0.12 -0.37 -26.58
CA VAL A 725 -1.02 -0.28 -27.71
C VAL A 725 -2.45 -0.19 -27.27
N PHE A 726 -3.17 0.75 -27.89
CA PHE A 726 -4.61 0.88 -27.76
C PHE A 726 -5.26 0.72 -29.12
N VAL A 727 -6.36 -0.03 -29.17
CA VAL A 727 -7.08 -0.33 -30.41
C VAL A 727 -8.52 0.15 -30.31
N LYS A 728 -8.96 0.94 -31.30
CA LYS A 728 -10.37 1.22 -31.55
C LYS A 728 -10.79 0.47 -32.80
N GLN A 729 -11.69 -0.49 -32.67
CA GLN A 729 -12.37 -1.10 -33.81
C GLN A 729 -13.83 -1.40 -33.45
N ALA A 730 -14.71 -1.28 -34.43
CA ALA A 730 -16.13 -1.57 -34.26
C ALA A 730 -16.43 -3.06 -34.44
N GLU A 731 -15.66 -3.76 -35.28
CA GLU A 731 -15.86 -5.17 -35.55
C GLU A 731 -15.37 -6.04 -34.39
N ASN A 732 -16.21 -7.01 -34.01
CA ASN A 732 -15.86 -7.96 -32.97
C ASN A 732 -14.80 -8.96 -33.45
N GLY A 733 -13.99 -9.44 -32.53
CA GLY A 733 -13.02 -10.51 -32.81
C GLY A 733 -11.85 -10.53 -31.83
N PRO A 734 -11.05 -11.61 -31.89
CA PRO A 734 -9.84 -11.71 -31.09
C PRO A 734 -8.76 -10.78 -31.61
N ILE A 735 -8.04 -10.16 -30.69
CA ILE A 735 -6.75 -9.50 -30.92
C ILE A 735 -5.71 -10.17 -30.04
N SER A 736 -4.52 -10.40 -30.57
CA SER A 736 -3.37 -10.89 -29.82
C SER A 736 -2.26 -9.85 -29.82
N MET A 737 -1.48 -9.82 -28.73
CA MET A 737 -0.24 -9.08 -28.68
C MET A 737 0.86 -9.96 -28.11
N SER A 738 1.91 -10.22 -28.89
CA SER A 738 2.97 -11.14 -28.50
C SER A 738 4.37 -10.54 -28.68
N GLU A 739 5.28 -10.87 -27.78
CA GLU A 739 6.71 -10.64 -28.01
C GLU A 739 7.19 -11.53 -29.16
N TYR A 740 7.80 -10.92 -30.16
CA TYR A 740 8.37 -11.62 -31.31
C TYR A 740 9.89 -11.55 -31.23
N GLY A 741 10.57 -12.68 -31.48
CA GLY A 741 12.02 -12.72 -31.49
C GLY A 741 12.57 -11.67 -32.47
N PRO A 742 13.48 -10.75 -32.07
CA PRO A 742 13.91 -9.68 -32.95
C PRO A 742 14.51 -10.18 -34.26
N VAL A 743 15.31 -11.27 -34.19
CA VAL A 743 16.02 -11.91 -35.33
C VAL A 743 16.58 -10.85 -36.30
N SER A 744 17.23 -9.84 -35.73
CA SER A 744 17.70 -8.64 -36.42
C SER A 744 18.98 -8.14 -35.78
N MET A 745 19.88 -7.59 -36.61
CA MET A 745 21.11 -6.94 -36.14
C MET A 745 20.88 -5.46 -35.75
N VAL A 746 19.68 -4.93 -35.98
CA VAL A 746 19.33 -3.52 -35.79
C VAL A 746 18.23 -3.35 -34.74
N MET A 747 17.29 -4.29 -34.68
CA MET A 747 16.16 -4.25 -33.75
C MET A 747 16.50 -4.97 -32.44
N LYS A 748 16.31 -4.27 -31.33
CA LYS A 748 16.44 -4.80 -29.96
C LYS A 748 15.22 -5.59 -29.53
N ARG A 749 14.03 -5.15 -29.95
CA ARG A 749 12.73 -5.68 -29.51
C ARG A 749 11.75 -5.66 -30.68
N ARG A 750 10.86 -6.64 -30.77
CA ARG A 750 9.75 -6.68 -31.71
C ARG A 750 8.52 -7.20 -31.01
N VAL A 751 7.38 -6.57 -31.25
CA VAL A 751 6.12 -7.01 -30.70
C VAL A 751 5.08 -6.96 -31.81
N LEU A 752 4.30 -8.04 -31.90
CA LEU A 752 3.35 -8.29 -32.98
C LEU A 752 1.92 -8.19 -32.45
N LEU A 753 1.14 -7.29 -33.06
CA LEU A 753 -0.29 -7.09 -32.84
C LEU A 753 -1.05 -7.70 -34.01
N GLU A 754 -1.97 -8.62 -33.76
CA GLU A 754 -2.73 -9.33 -34.81
C GLU A 754 -4.24 -9.24 -34.60
N GLY A 755 -5.01 -9.51 -35.67
CA GLY A 755 -6.47 -9.57 -35.61
C GLY A 755 -7.17 -8.23 -35.85
N LEU A 756 -6.44 -7.23 -36.35
CA LEU A 756 -6.98 -5.90 -36.63
C LEU A 756 -8.02 -5.95 -37.75
N LYS A 757 -9.12 -5.22 -37.55
CA LYS A 757 -10.20 -5.07 -38.54
C LYS A 757 -10.62 -3.62 -38.64
N ASN A 758 -10.19 -2.95 -39.72
CA ASN A 758 -10.44 -1.54 -39.98
C ASN A 758 -10.27 -0.66 -38.72
N ALA A 759 -9.16 -0.88 -38.01
CA ALA A 759 -8.94 -0.33 -36.69
C ALA A 759 -8.26 1.04 -36.75
N THR A 760 -8.36 1.79 -35.66
CA THR A 760 -7.43 2.85 -35.30
C THR A 760 -6.54 2.35 -34.18
N VAL A 761 -5.23 2.46 -34.34
CA VAL A 761 -4.23 1.94 -33.42
C VAL A 761 -3.36 3.07 -32.92
N TYR A 762 -3.15 3.12 -31.60
CA TYR A 762 -2.20 4.02 -30.95
C TYR A 762 -1.03 3.19 -30.44
N VAL A 763 0.21 3.52 -30.81
CA VAL A 763 1.43 2.82 -30.35
C VAL A 763 2.34 3.78 -29.61
N PHE A 764 2.62 3.50 -28.33
CA PHE A 764 3.54 4.26 -27.49
C PHE A 764 4.97 3.70 -27.59
N PRO A 765 5.89 4.36 -28.33
CA PRO A 765 7.30 3.94 -28.39
C PRO A 765 7.98 4.06 -27.01
N GLU A 766 9.10 3.37 -26.81
CA GLU A 766 9.96 3.61 -25.63
C GLU A 766 10.31 5.11 -25.56
N GLU A 767 10.40 5.67 -24.34
CA GLU A 767 10.66 7.10 -24.13
C GLU A 767 11.97 7.51 -24.83
N GLY A 768 11.93 8.58 -25.65
CA GLY A 768 13.09 9.07 -26.40
C GLY A 768 13.49 8.19 -27.59
N LYS A 769 12.68 7.20 -27.96
CA LYS A 769 12.92 6.29 -29.11
C LYS A 769 11.85 6.40 -30.18
N GLU A 770 11.19 7.55 -30.30
CA GLU A 770 10.18 7.78 -31.31
C GLU A 770 10.76 7.50 -32.70
N PHE A 771 11.89 8.14 -33.05
CA PHE A 771 12.58 7.94 -34.34
C PHE A 771 13.38 6.64 -34.47
N LYS A 772 13.29 5.77 -33.45
CA LYS A 772 13.90 4.44 -33.39
C LYS A 772 12.83 3.34 -33.22
N CYS A 773 11.59 3.70 -33.51
CA CYS A 773 10.45 2.82 -33.53
C CYS A 773 10.05 2.59 -34.99
N GLU A 774 10.08 1.35 -35.44
CA GLU A 774 9.63 0.95 -36.76
C GLU A 774 8.25 0.31 -36.66
N LEU A 775 7.35 0.69 -37.56
CA LEU A 775 6.03 0.10 -37.71
C LEU A 775 5.95 -0.60 -39.07
N LEU A 776 5.80 -1.93 -39.07
CA LEU A 776 5.60 -2.71 -40.29
C LEU A 776 4.19 -3.29 -40.33
N MET A 777 3.45 -2.94 -41.37
CA MET A 777 2.11 -3.47 -41.63
C MET A 777 2.19 -4.78 -42.40
N ASN A 778 1.42 -5.78 -41.97
CA ASN A 778 1.28 -7.07 -42.65
C ASN A 778 2.61 -7.72 -43.05
N SER A 779 3.67 -7.46 -42.28
CA SER A 779 5.02 -7.94 -42.60
C SER A 779 5.11 -9.45 -42.47
N THR A 780 5.86 -10.07 -43.39
CA THR A 780 6.17 -11.50 -43.33
C THR A 780 7.65 -11.71 -43.02
N LYS A 781 7.98 -12.85 -42.41
CA LYS A 781 9.37 -13.20 -42.06
C LYS A 781 10.27 -13.07 -43.31
N PRO A 782 11.40 -12.36 -43.25
CA PRO A 782 12.17 -11.97 -42.05
C PRO A 782 11.76 -10.66 -41.34
N ASN A 783 10.61 -10.08 -41.69
CA ASN A 783 10.07 -8.84 -41.13
C ASN A 783 11.02 -7.66 -41.34
N ILE A 784 11.38 -7.41 -42.60
CA ILE A 784 12.25 -6.30 -43.02
C ILE A 784 11.45 -5.26 -43.80
N VAL A 785 10.39 -5.69 -44.48
CA VAL A 785 9.47 -4.86 -45.24
C VAL A 785 8.04 -5.22 -44.85
N GLY A 786 7.16 -4.24 -44.91
CA GLY A 786 5.72 -4.39 -44.75
C GLY A 786 5.00 -3.69 -45.89
N GLU A 787 3.68 -3.75 -45.86
CA GLU A 787 2.81 -2.90 -46.67
C GLU A 787 2.98 -1.43 -46.30
N GLU A 788 2.60 -0.54 -47.21
CA GLU A 788 2.62 0.90 -46.96
C GLU A 788 1.64 1.25 -45.84
N ILE A 789 2.12 2.01 -44.85
CA ILE A 789 1.37 2.40 -43.67
C ILE A 789 1.55 3.90 -43.43
N ASN A 790 0.43 4.61 -43.33
CA ASN A 790 0.41 6.02 -42.95
C ASN A 790 0.21 6.12 -41.45
N TYR A 791 1.12 6.82 -40.78
CA TYR A 791 1.02 7.09 -39.36
C TYR A 791 1.34 8.55 -39.05
N GLU A 792 0.75 9.06 -37.98
CA GLU A 792 1.04 10.38 -37.44
C GLU A 792 1.64 10.22 -36.03
N LEU A 793 2.77 10.86 -35.77
CA LEU A 793 3.30 10.97 -34.41
C LEU A 793 2.59 12.14 -33.70
N ILE A 794 1.78 11.82 -32.69
CA ILE A 794 0.98 12.79 -31.95
C ILE A 794 1.43 12.90 -30.49
N ASP A 795 1.23 14.08 -29.90
CA ASP A 795 1.33 14.27 -28.46
C ASP A 795 -0.03 13.94 -27.80
N THR A 796 -0.06 12.89 -26.98
CA THR A 796 -1.22 12.56 -26.15
C THR A 796 -1.04 13.11 -24.73
N GLU A 797 -2.10 13.07 -23.92
CA GLU A 797 -1.99 13.44 -22.51
C GLU A 797 -1.01 12.54 -21.72
N TRP A 798 -0.69 11.34 -22.23
CA TRP A 798 0.20 10.38 -21.57
C TRP A 798 1.62 10.32 -22.16
N GLY A 799 1.89 11.09 -23.22
CA GLY A 799 3.15 11.08 -23.95
C GLY A 799 2.97 10.89 -25.45
N LYS A 800 4.08 10.78 -26.18
CA LYS A 800 4.06 10.63 -27.64
C LYS A 800 3.55 9.25 -28.04
N ALA A 801 2.71 9.20 -29.05
CA ALA A 801 2.20 7.97 -29.64
C ALA A 801 2.05 8.08 -31.15
N TYR A 802 2.22 6.96 -31.84
CA TYR A 802 1.85 6.84 -33.25
C TYR A 802 0.36 6.57 -33.37
N ARG A 803 -0.39 7.40 -34.10
CA ARG A 803 -1.77 7.13 -34.52
C ARG A 803 -1.75 6.56 -35.94
N ILE A 804 -2.33 5.37 -36.09
CA ILE A 804 -2.49 4.70 -37.38
C ILE A 804 -3.98 4.40 -37.58
N GLU A 805 -4.52 4.71 -38.76
CA GLU A 805 -5.96 4.57 -39.07
C GLU A 805 -6.19 3.59 -40.21
N ASN A 806 -7.41 3.02 -40.24
CA ASN A 806 -7.90 2.10 -41.28
C ASN A 806 -7.02 0.86 -41.48
N VAL A 807 -6.55 0.28 -40.37
CA VAL A 807 -5.64 -0.87 -40.40
C VAL A 807 -6.34 -2.22 -40.24
N SER A 808 -6.00 -3.17 -41.10
CA SER A 808 -6.51 -4.55 -41.06
C SER A 808 -5.36 -5.55 -41.18
N GLY A 809 -5.46 -6.67 -40.48
CA GLY A 809 -4.40 -7.69 -40.41
C GLY A 809 -3.55 -7.53 -39.15
N HIS A 810 -2.25 -7.27 -39.32
CA HIS A 810 -1.30 -7.17 -38.20
C HIS A 810 -0.30 -6.02 -38.34
N ILE A 811 0.14 -5.50 -37.20
CA ILE A 811 1.19 -4.50 -37.09
C ILE A 811 2.31 -5.07 -36.23
N MET A 812 3.53 -5.01 -36.76
CA MET A 812 4.73 -5.23 -35.97
C MET A 812 5.33 -3.90 -35.58
N TYR A 813 5.44 -3.63 -34.28
CA TYR A 813 6.24 -2.51 -33.79
C TYR A 813 7.59 -3.01 -33.28
N SER A 814 8.66 -2.37 -33.72
CA SER A 814 10.04 -2.75 -33.40
C SER A 814 10.78 -1.58 -32.78
N THR A 815 11.62 -1.84 -31.78
CA THR A 815 12.51 -0.83 -31.18
C THR A 815 13.95 -1.12 -31.58
N GLU A 816 14.66 -0.14 -32.13
CA GLU A 816 16.08 -0.25 -32.46
C GLU A 816 17.00 -0.28 -31.23
N PHE A 817 18.23 -0.76 -31.42
CA PHE A 817 19.32 -0.56 -30.46
C PHE A 817 19.71 0.93 -30.35
N ASP A 818 20.29 1.30 -29.20
CA ASP A 818 20.75 2.67 -28.98
C ASP A 818 21.97 3.01 -29.86
N SER A 819 22.81 2.03 -30.17
CA SER A 819 23.89 2.13 -31.15
C SER A 819 24.10 0.77 -31.83
N VAL A 820 24.43 0.79 -33.13
CA VAL A 820 24.75 -0.40 -33.91
C VAL A 820 26.12 -0.23 -34.56
N ASN A 821 27.18 -0.59 -33.81
CA ASN A 821 28.58 -0.47 -34.22
C ASN A 821 28.88 -1.06 -35.61
N TYR A 822 28.17 -2.11 -36.02
CA TYR A 822 28.34 -2.74 -37.33
C TYR A 822 27.83 -1.86 -38.49
N LEU A 823 26.70 -1.15 -38.31
CA LEU A 823 26.17 -0.25 -39.34
C LEU A 823 27.06 0.98 -39.52
N GLU A 824 27.59 1.52 -38.42
CA GLU A 824 28.53 2.64 -38.44
C GLU A 824 29.85 2.29 -39.15
N LYS A 825 30.37 1.07 -38.92
CA LYS A 825 31.55 0.56 -39.64
C LYS A 825 31.27 0.28 -41.12
N ARG A 826 30.08 -0.22 -41.47
CA ARG A 826 29.73 -0.50 -42.87
C ARG A 826 29.49 0.78 -43.66
N ARG A 827 28.95 1.83 -43.04
CA ARG A 827 28.86 3.18 -43.63
C ARG A 827 30.24 3.77 -43.88
N LYS A 828 31.19 3.62 -42.93
CA LYS A 828 32.58 4.07 -43.08
C LYS A 828 33.44 3.28 -44.09
N ASN A 829 33.05 2.04 -44.43
CA ASN A 829 33.77 1.20 -45.41
C ASN A 829 33.20 1.29 -46.83
N ASN A 830 32.05 1.97 -47.00
CA ASN A 830 31.41 2.21 -48.28
C ASN A 830 31.51 3.69 -48.74
N GLU A 831 32.14 4.53 -47.92
CA GLU A 831 32.75 5.83 -48.30
C GLU A 831 34.22 5.58 -48.65
#